data_AF-E6PLK7-F1
#
_entry.id   AF-E6PLK7-F1
#
_cell.length_a   1.000
_cell.length_b   1.000
_cell.length_c   1.000
_cell.angle_alpha   90.00
_cell.angle_beta   90.00
_cell.angle_gamma   90.00
#
_symmetry.space_group_name_H-M   'P 1'
#
loop_
_entity.id
_entity.type
_entity.pdbx_description
1 polymer ?
#
loop_
_entity_poly.entity_id
_entity_poly.type
_entity_poly.pdbx_seq_one_letter_code
_entity_poly.pdbx_strand_id
1 'polypeptide(L)'
;MARFNPIRYRSTVYRALFAASSVLFAGASQADEEKPATSASFQPVSQCFRDAGASGWTYAGAASPGVAYTGKNSSLTAATGVDAAGQGWLRLTDNTNNQKGSAYYNLPINVSSLGIQVEFTYTAWGGTGADGISMYLFDGATTKFVQGDFGGALGYCAGYGNTPGGLSNAVIGVGIDDYGNFENGYDRCQNGGEPQGHSSGYYTALGIRGPGNGSNGYKWLADVNQKNVPASVGPFSTFYTPSASVRPTDALFYRRVRLNISPTDPANPQNGYTVTLYWATTPNGAFTQMMSAPYPAGNTPPATGNKAPDFTIPSNWTPLPPTVKFGFAGSTGGATNYHEVRDVYFTEGLPDLSVTQSGPSMVAAGSTVTYVVTAANIGSTPANNATLTNVLPSALANVTWSCTASAGSSCPAAASAGTIAGSSFSVSGIKLALVGNATFTIQGQVPAGTTGALSNVATISTTEFTDAYPNNDSTSLASTINTNPATASLNLAQVPQTLNSIGVNAVKGAVVQTSTQIYLGQYHPANWWGQLFAYPLGADVNGKLAASSTPNWDAACELTGSPCLSPPTPAAAYLSSGAQSATSRAMLTWNGSQGVAFAYGSLNSAQQSALNNDPVLSGTSLTGSDVVNFLRGDRSKEQSKGGPFRTRTSVLGDIVGSSPVWVGPPNLSYPTSWGDALYTSLAPAENAASNSYGSFVSNNKTRQHVVYAGSNDGFVHGFAAGKYTSTGTFSTTTNNGKELIAYMPSTVLGQIATNPSGTPINSNFNFTAPGYTHRYFVDATPGTGDLYYNGAWHTWLVGGLGGGGQGVYALDITNPANFSQSNASTLVVKELNLSNLTCANNANCKNDLGYSYGTPIVRRMHNGDWAVILGNGYNSSTGTAAIFIATVKNGASGTNPSGQTGAIYELDTGAGPSSDPTGQHRANGINYVTSADLDGDHVVDYLYAGDLFGNLWRFDVSGCNPPGVTTTGCTASGGWAVSKFGGTSAKALFSAKNATSTAQPITTQVQVLSVPSRVGQPRIEVMFGTGKNIEIADQLPNNSPTGVQSIYGVWDWDMNGWNAQSQAQYTSLSGTQSIARSVMQQQTVQGAYDTSGRAFAGTGTGYRTLTTNTVCWKNSSSCPSNNNQLGFYLDLPSSGESIIYNPTLAFGTFIVNSTIPSPNSQGLSCYAPAPPGGWTMAINPLNGGALPNSFFADSLGNFVTIGGQIVSGMYLNAVGSPSLVTDQGKPYMINQDNSGNPNVQQVNPAPNGTGQRLTWTELR
;
A
#
# COMPACT_ATOMS: atom_id res chain seq x y z
N MET A 1 -19.93 -23.15 -42.76
CA MET A 1 -19.96 -24.21 -43.79
C MET A 1 -18.61 -24.27 -44.49
N ALA A 2 -17.82 -25.33 -44.24
CA ALA A 2 -16.80 -25.94 -45.10
C ALA A 2 -16.04 -26.95 -44.21
N ARG A 3 -16.19 -28.24 -44.52
CA ARG A 3 -15.54 -29.37 -43.83
C ARG A 3 -14.11 -29.53 -44.38
N PHE A 4 -13.16 -30.02 -43.58
CA PHE A 4 -12.42 -31.27 -43.85
C PHE A 4 -11.46 -31.65 -42.70
N ASN A 5 -11.25 -32.97 -42.60
CA ASN A 5 -10.80 -33.81 -41.50
C ASN A 5 -9.27 -33.87 -41.29
N PRO A 6 -8.79 -34.44 -40.16
CA PRO A 6 -7.39 -34.47 -39.75
C PRO A 6 -6.63 -35.73 -40.22
N ILE A 7 -5.32 -35.60 -40.39
CA ILE A 7 -4.40 -36.73 -40.64
C ILE A 7 -3.68 -37.07 -39.33
N ARG A 8 -3.81 -38.35 -38.92
CA ARG A 8 -3.04 -39.00 -37.86
C ARG A 8 -1.64 -39.37 -38.36
N TYR A 9 -0.64 -39.31 -37.49
CA TYR A 9 0.35 -40.38 -37.38
C TYR A 9 0.77 -40.62 -35.93
N ARG A 10 0.73 -41.89 -35.55
CA ARG A 10 1.23 -42.50 -34.31
C ARG A 10 2.68 -42.95 -34.54
N SER A 11 3.52 -42.92 -33.49
CA SER A 11 4.20 -44.09 -32.90
C SER A 11 5.30 -43.59 -31.95
N THR A 12 5.28 -43.85 -30.62
CA THR A 12 5.50 -45.10 -29.85
C THR A 12 7.00 -45.46 -29.73
N VAL A 13 7.39 -45.86 -28.49
CA VAL A 13 8.52 -46.72 -28.04
C VAL A 13 9.67 -45.97 -27.33
N TYR A 14 10.16 -46.26 -26.10
CA TYR A 14 9.95 -47.31 -25.06
C TYR A 14 10.47 -46.86 -23.66
N ARG A 15 9.84 -47.39 -22.59
CA ARG A 15 10.31 -47.91 -21.26
C ARG A 15 11.75 -47.58 -20.77
N ALA A 16 12.02 -47.32 -19.49
CA ALA A 16 11.86 -48.24 -18.33
C ALA A 16 12.28 -47.60 -16.97
N LEU A 17 11.59 -48.01 -15.87
CA LEU A 17 11.99 -48.23 -14.45
C LEU A 17 12.79 -47.14 -13.67
N PHE A 18 12.74 -46.94 -12.34
CA PHE A 18 11.88 -47.19 -11.16
C PHE A 18 12.72 -46.69 -9.95
N ALA A 19 12.10 -46.05 -8.95
CA ALA A 19 12.57 -45.87 -7.54
C ALA A 19 13.91 -45.16 -7.22
N ALA A 20 13.84 -44.07 -6.43
CA ALA A 20 14.30 -44.04 -5.02
C ALA A 20 14.28 -42.60 -4.46
N SER A 21 13.75 -42.48 -3.24
CA SER A 21 13.72 -41.28 -2.42
C SER A 21 15.09 -40.94 -1.80
N SER A 22 15.21 -39.67 -1.41
CA SER A 22 15.96 -39.16 -0.24
C SER A 22 17.41 -38.67 -0.40
N VAL A 23 17.62 -37.48 0.20
CA VAL A 23 18.85 -36.86 0.76
C VAL A 23 19.79 -36.08 -0.17
N LEU A 24 19.83 -34.73 -0.01
CA LEU A 24 20.99 -33.91 0.43
C LEU A 24 20.76 -32.42 0.07
N PHE A 25 20.35 -31.61 1.05
CA PHE A 25 20.62 -30.17 1.05
C PHE A 25 21.87 -29.95 1.90
N ALA A 26 22.99 -29.62 1.26
CA ALA A 26 24.18 -29.11 1.90
C ALA A 26 24.35 -27.66 1.46
N GLY A 27 24.33 -26.73 2.44
CA GLY A 27 24.61 -25.33 2.22
C GLY A 27 26.07 -25.10 1.85
N ALA A 28 26.31 -24.15 0.94
CA ALA A 28 27.62 -23.57 0.71
C ALA A 28 27.65 -22.19 1.38
N SER A 29 28.47 -22.08 2.42
CA SER A 29 28.97 -20.84 2.99
C SER A 29 30.12 -20.30 2.14
N GLN A 30 30.27 -18.97 2.05
CA GLN A 30 31.58 -18.33 1.96
C GLN A 30 31.60 -17.11 2.90
N ALA A 31 32.65 -17.09 3.70
CA ALA A 31 33.00 -16.06 4.66
C ALA A 31 33.87 -15.00 3.99
N ASP A 32 33.75 -13.75 4.41
CA ASP A 32 34.85 -12.78 4.35
C ASP A 32 35.10 -12.25 5.77
N GLU A 33 36.38 -12.26 6.15
CA GLU A 33 36.92 -11.75 7.41
C GLU A 33 36.87 -10.22 7.43
N GLU A 34 36.24 -9.64 8.46
CA GLU A 34 36.42 -8.23 8.80
C GLU A 34 36.34 -8.01 10.32
N LYS A 35 37.21 -7.16 10.87
CA LYS A 35 36.96 -6.44 12.13
C LYS A 35 37.85 -5.19 12.25
N PRO A 36 37.43 -4.12 12.96
CA PRO A 36 36.11 -3.83 13.54
C PRO A 36 35.49 -2.48 13.12
N ALA A 37 34.16 -2.52 12.96
CA ALA A 37 33.25 -1.39 12.93
C ALA A 37 33.08 -0.72 14.30
N THR A 38 32.84 0.59 14.33
CA THR A 38 32.25 1.31 15.47
C THR A 38 30.88 1.89 15.10
N SER A 39 29.88 1.57 15.92
CA SER A 39 28.43 1.80 15.92
C SER A 39 27.57 1.02 14.91
N ALA A 40 27.39 -0.28 15.20
CA ALA A 40 26.36 -1.12 14.61
C ALA A 40 24.96 -0.72 15.12
N SER A 41 24.00 -0.58 14.19
CA SER A 41 22.57 -0.42 14.49
C SER A 41 22.00 -1.68 15.18
N PHE A 42 21.06 -1.48 16.11
CA PHE A 42 20.36 -2.57 16.79
C PHE A 42 19.61 -3.45 15.77
N GLN A 43 19.73 -4.77 15.89
CA GLN A 43 19.01 -5.74 15.07
C GLN A 43 18.05 -6.54 15.97
N PRO A 44 16.72 -6.44 15.77
CA PRO A 44 15.75 -7.25 16.52
C PRO A 44 16.01 -8.75 16.35
N VAL A 45 15.78 -9.53 17.41
CA VAL A 45 15.86 -10.99 17.34
C VAL A 45 14.44 -11.55 17.25
N SER A 46 14.15 -12.26 16.16
CA SER A 46 12.89 -12.97 15.97
C SER A 46 13.17 -14.45 15.73
N GLN A 47 12.65 -15.33 16.59
CA GLN A 47 12.83 -16.76 16.47
C GLN A 47 11.56 -17.55 16.84
N CYS A 48 11.03 -18.27 15.87
CA CYS A 48 9.74 -18.94 16.01
C CYS A 48 9.85 -20.37 16.58
N PHE A 49 11.03 -21.00 16.49
CA PHE A 49 11.29 -22.39 16.91
C PHE A 49 10.41 -23.46 16.26
N ARG A 50 9.83 -23.14 15.09
CA ARG A 50 8.93 -24.04 14.35
C ARG A 50 9.67 -25.05 13.46
N ASP A 51 10.91 -24.75 13.11
CA ASP A 51 11.73 -25.55 12.20
C ASP A 51 12.83 -26.30 12.93
N ALA A 52 13.55 -27.17 12.22
CA ALA A 52 14.61 -28.01 12.77
C ALA A 52 15.92 -27.25 13.14
N GLY A 53 15.95 -25.92 13.00
CA GLY A 53 17.11 -25.09 13.31
C GLY A 53 16.74 -23.70 13.82
N ALA A 54 17.64 -23.08 14.58
CA ALA A 54 17.55 -21.70 15.06
C ALA A 54 18.94 -21.06 15.04
N SER A 55 19.19 -20.13 14.12
CA SER A 55 20.50 -19.48 13.98
C SER A 55 20.80 -18.58 15.19
N GLY A 56 22.05 -18.59 15.66
CA GLY A 56 22.47 -17.78 16.81
C GLY A 56 22.05 -18.31 18.19
N TRP A 57 21.32 -19.43 18.27
CA TRP A 57 20.89 -20.04 19.53
C TRP A 57 21.83 -21.16 19.98
N THR A 58 22.17 -21.16 21.26
CA THR A 58 22.90 -22.23 21.93
C THR A 58 21.95 -22.99 22.86
N TYR A 59 21.98 -24.32 22.79
CA TYR A 59 21.24 -25.22 23.67
C TYR A 59 22.19 -25.82 24.72
N ALA A 60 21.84 -25.74 26.00
CA ALA A 60 22.68 -26.21 27.10
C ALA A 60 21.89 -27.06 28.12
N GLY A 61 22.60 -27.98 28.77
CA GLY A 61 22.08 -28.86 29.83
C GLY A 61 22.78 -30.23 29.93
N ALA A 62 23.90 -30.33 30.66
CA ALA A 62 24.37 -31.61 31.22
C ALA A 62 25.39 -31.46 32.39
N ALA A 63 25.21 -32.33 33.39
CA ALA A 63 25.96 -32.73 34.60
C ALA A 63 27.13 -31.86 35.17
N SER A 64 26.99 -31.47 36.45
CA SER A 64 28.16 -31.23 37.32
C SER A 64 28.85 -32.56 37.66
N PRO A 65 30.19 -32.64 37.64
CA PRO A 65 30.91 -33.82 38.10
C PRO A 65 30.62 -34.10 39.59
N GLY A 66 30.15 -35.30 39.93
CA GLY A 66 30.05 -35.78 41.31
C GLY A 66 28.64 -35.99 41.88
N VAL A 67 27.58 -35.72 41.13
CA VAL A 67 26.19 -36.05 41.54
C VAL A 67 25.43 -36.66 40.36
N ALA A 68 24.72 -37.75 40.58
CA ALA A 68 23.97 -38.48 39.55
C ALA A 68 22.75 -37.66 39.05
N TYR A 69 22.98 -36.76 38.09
CA TYR A 69 21.94 -35.98 37.40
C TYR A 69 21.73 -36.48 35.97
N THR A 70 20.48 -36.79 35.59
CA THR A 70 20.11 -37.24 34.23
C THR A 70 19.56 -36.10 33.36
N GLY A 71 20.21 -34.92 33.38
CA GLY A 71 19.77 -33.77 32.58
C GLY A 71 20.00 -34.00 31.07
N LYS A 72 18.97 -33.73 30.24
CA LYS A 72 19.07 -33.72 28.78
C LYS A 72 19.16 -32.28 28.27
N ASN A 73 19.94 -32.04 27.22
CA ASN A 73 20.00 -30.73 26.57
C ASN A 73 18.60 -30.31 26.06
N SER A 74 18.32 -29.01 26.11
CA SER A 74 17.17 -28.44 25.42
C SER A 74 17.24 -28.75 23.92
N SER A 75 16.08 -28.87 23.27
CA SER A 75 16.02 -29.28 21.86
C SER A 75 14.82 -28.69 21.15
N LEU A 76 14.96 -28.52 19.82
CA LEU A 76 13.83 -28.20 18.97
C LEU A 76 13.04 -29.48 18.69
N THR A 77 11.75 -29.45 18.95
CA THR A 77 10.88 -30.62 18.75
C THR A 77 10.76 -31.00 17.28
N ALA A 78 10.88 -30.03 16.36
CA ALA A 78 10.98 -30.30 14.92
C ALA A 78 12.30 -30.99 14.53
N ALA A 79 13.42 -30.68 15.21
CA ALA A 79 14.71 -31.32 14.94
C ALA A 79 14.78 -32.76 15.46
N THR A 80 13.99 -33.08 16.48
CA THR A 80 13.90 -34.41 17.08
C THR A 80 12.80 -35.28 16.48
N GLY A 81 12.04 -34.75 15.52
CA GLY A 81 10.93 -35.44 14.85
C GLY A 81 9.68 -35.60 15.73
N VAL A 82 9.61 -34.91 16.87
CA VAL A 82 8.43 -34.87 17.74
C VAL A 82 7.31 -34.05 17.09
N ASP A 83 7.67 -32.97 16.39
CA ASP A 83 6.76 -32.17 15.58
C ASP A 83 7.25 -32.14 14.13
N ALA A 84 6.33 -31.90 13.17
CA ALA A 84 6.73 -31.59 11.80
C ALA A 84 7.39 -30.19 11.73
N ALA A 85 8.29 -29.99 10.76
CA ALA A 85 8.80 -28.65 10.45
C ALA A 85 7.63 -27.70 10.13
N GLY A 86 7.69 -26.47 10.66
CA GLY A 86 6.58 -25.51 10.68
C GLY A 86 5.65 -25.62 11.90
N GLN A 87 5.76 -26.68 12.72
CA GLN A 87 4.90 -26.91 13.90
C GLN A 87 5.69 -27.07 15.21
N GLY A 88 7.02 -26.94 15.17
CA GLY A 88 7.91 -27.15 16.30
C GLY A 88 7.85 -26.10 17.42
N TRP A 89 8.53 -26.45 18.51
CA TRP A 89 8.75 -25.67 19.72
C TRP A 89 10.19 -25.87 20.21
N LEU A 90 10.69 -24.94 21.02
CA LEU A 90 11.87 -25.16 21.86
C LEU A 90 11.44 -25.85 23.15
N ARG A 91 11.87 -27.10 23.35
CA ARG A 91 11.66 -27.86 24.60
C ARG A 91 12.86 -27.72 25.52
N LEU A 92 12.61 -27.19 26.71
CA LEU A 92 13.62 -26.89 27.73
C LEU A 92 13.83 -28.06 28.70
N THR A 93 12.79 -28.80 29.05
CA THR A 93 12.89 -30.02 29.87
C THR A 93 11.99 -31.12 29.32
N ASP A 94 12.39 -32.37 29.57
CA ASP A 94 11.49 -33.51 29.47
C ASP A 94 10.67 -33.69 30.76
N ASN A 95 9.61 -34.47 30.68
CA ASN A 95 8.72 -34.80 31.80
C ASN A 95 9.37 -35.80 32.80
N THR A 96 10.49 -35.40 33.39
CA THR A 96 11.29 -36.20 34.32
C THR A 96 11.63 -35.35 35.55
N ASN A 97 11.85 -35.97 36.70
CA ASN A 97 12.27 -35.27 37.92
C ASN A 97 13.68 -34.67 37.79
N ASN A 98 13.94 -33.63 38.57
CA ASN A 98 15.26 -33.04 38.78
C ASN A 98 16.00 -32.65 37.48
N GLN A 99 15.27 -32.09 36.51
CA GLN A 99 15.77 -31.64 35.22
C GLN A 99 16.08 -30.14 35.25
N LYS A 100 17.10 -29.75 34.50
CA LYS A 100 17.30 -28.37 34.05
C LYS A 100 17.81 -28.38 32.61
N GLY A 101 17.23 -27.51 31.80
CA GLY A 101 17.73 -27.25 30.46
C GLY A 101 17.55 -25.78 30.12
N SER A 102 18.45 -25.26 29.30
CA SER A 102 18.45 -23.85 28.90
C SER A 102 18.73 -23.69 27.42
N ALA A 103 18.24 -22.61 26.84
CA ALA A 103 18.65 -22.17 25.53
C ALA A 103 18.77 -20.65 25.53
N TYR A 104 19.81 -20.12 24.88
CA TYR A 104 20.06 -18.69 24.87
C TYR A 104 20.58 -18.23 23.52
N TYR A 105 20.26 -16.98 23.18
CA TYR A 105 20.80 -16.32 22.00
C TYR A 105 22.23 -15.87 22.29
N ASN A 106 23.19 -16.38 21.53
CA ASN A 106 24.62 -16.27 21.84
C ASN A 106 25.34 -15.18 21.03
N LEU A 107 24.61 -14.18 20.53
CA LEU A 107 25.18 -12.98 19.94
C LEU A 107 24.89 -11.78 20.86
N PRO A 108 25.89 -10.95 21.19
CA PRO A 108 25.69 -9.79 22.05
C PRO A 108 24.74 -8.79 21.38
N ILE A 109 23.80 -8.27 22.16
CA ILE A 109 22.80 -7.29 21.76
C ILE A 109 23.11 -5.98 22.48
N ASN A 110 23.26 -4.87 21.74
CA ASN A 110 23.47 -3.56 22.35
C ASN A 110 22.26 -3.17 23.20
N VAL A 111 22.51 -2.65 24.41
CA VAL A 111 21.47 -2.03 25.24
C VAL A 111 21.47 -0.54 24.94
N SER A 112 20.49 -0.05 24.21
CA SER A 112 20.34 1.39 23.95
C SER A 112 19.70 2.13 25.14
N SER A 113 19.61 3.45 25.00
CA SER A 113 18.81 4.31 25.87
C SER A 113 17.31 4.00 25.82
N LEU A 114 16.84 3.17 24.88
CA LEU A 114 15.43 2.87 24.65
C LEU A 114 14.94 1.65 25.42
N GLY A 115 15.78 0.97 26.21
CA GLY A 115 15.38 -0.23 26.96
C GLY A 115 15.16 -1.47 26.11
N ILE A 116 14.61 -2.52 26.71
CA ILE A 116 14.45 -3.86 26.10
C ILE A 116 12.98 -4.29 26.22
N GLN A 117 12.44 -4.87 25.15
CA GLN A 117 11.19 -5.62 25.16
C GLN A 117 11.41 -7.04 24.66
N VAL A 118 10.85 -8.01 25.36
CA VAL A 118 10.88 -9.42 24.99
C VAL A 118 9.48 -9.98 24.99
N GLU A 119 9.08 -10.66 23.91
CA GLU A 119 7.86 -11.44 23.85
C GLU A 119 8.14 -12.91 23.58
N PHE A 120 7.30 -13.80 24.12
CA PHE A 120 7.35 -15.23 23.81
C PHE A 120 6.03 -15.93 24.14
N THR A 121 5.74 -17.03 23.46
CA THR A 121 4.64 -17.94 23.79
C THR A 121 5.18 -19.10 24.63
N TYR A 122 4.46 -19.45 25.70
CA TYR A 122 4.85 -20.48 26.66
C TYR A 122 3.76 -21.53 26.84
N THR A 123 4.18 -22.79 27.02
CA THR A 123 3.30 -23.88 27.47
C THR A 123 4.05 -24.86 28.39
N ALA A 124 3.34 -25.39 29.40
CA ALA A 124 3.79 -26.51 30.21
C ALA A 124 2.71 -27.57 30.39
N TRP A 125 3.10 -28.84 30.25
CA TRP A 125 2.17 -29.96 30.15
C TRP A 125 2.86 -31.31 30.40
N GLY A 126 2.08 -32.39 30.50
CA GLY A 126 2.60 -33.76 30.48
C GLY A 126 2.83 -34.40 31.84
N GLY A 127 3.00 -33.63 32.91
CA GLY A 127 3.41 -34.15 34.21
C GLY A 127 2.47 -33.84 35.37
N THR A 128 3.07 -33.77 36.56
CA THR A 128 2.38 -33.65 37.85
C THR A 128 2.38 -32.22 38.42
N GLY A 129 2.80 -31.23 37.61
CA GLY A 129 3.26 -29.92 38.06
C GLY A 129 4.76 -29.96 38.29
N ALA A 130 5.53 -28.98 37.82
CA ALA A 130 6.99 -28.87 38.03
C ALA A 130 7.31 -27.50 38.60
N ASP A 131 8.57 -27.07 38.66
CA ASP A 131 8.90 -25.74 39.18
C ASP A 131 8.64 -24.64 38.15
N GLY A 132 8.91 -24.84 36.86
CA GLY A 132 8.49 -23.90 35.80
C GLY A 132 9.62 -23.42 34.88
N ILE A 133 9.51 -22.18 34.40
CA ILE A 133 10.43 -21.58 33.43
C ILE A 133 10.94 -20.21 33.88
N SER A 134 12.19 -19.89 33.59
CA SER A 134 12.71 -18.51 33.65
C SER A 134 13.08 -17.97 32.28
N MET A 135 12.91 -16.67 32.11
CA MET A 135 13.58 -15.86 31.09
C MET A 135 14.64 -15.01 31.80
N TYR A 136 15.83 -14.89 31.21
CA TYR A 136 16.93 -14.16 31.84
C TYR A 136 17.77 -13.37 30.84
N LEU A 137 18.35 -12.28 31.34
CA LEU A 137 19.44 -11.54 30.71
C LEU A 137 20.76 -11.82 31.43
N PHE A 138 21.84 -11.86 30.67
CA PHE A 138 23.20 -11.92 31.19
C PHE A 138 24.14 -11.04 30.34
N ASP A 139 25.30 -10.69 30.88
CA ASP A 139 26.25 -9.81 30.20
C ASP A 139 26.64 -10.36 28.83
N GLY A 140 26.49 -9.54 27.78
CA GLY A 140 26.82 -9.90 26.40
C GLY A 140 28.30 -10.21 26.19
N ALA A 141 29.18 -9.72 27.07
CA ALA A 141 30.60 -10.07 27.10
C ALA A 141 30.89 -11.47 27.69
N THR A 142 29.88 -12.17 28.20
CA THR A 142 30.04 -13.51 28.79
C THR A 142 30.47 -14.53 27.73
N THR A 143 31.66 -15.08 27.93
CA THR A 143 32.27 -16.13 27.07
C THR A 143 32.11 -17.53 27.64
N LYS A 144 31.96 -17.67 28.96
CA LYS A 144 31.72 -18.96 29.63
C LYS A 144 30.35 -18.93 30.32
N PHE A 145 29.38 -19.60 29.72
CA PHE A 145 28.03 -19.73 30.27
C PHE A 145 27.97 -20.89 31.27
N VAL A 146 27.51 -20.61 32.50
CA VAL A 146 27.12 -21.63 33.49
C VAL A 146 25.66 -21.35 33.82
N GLN A 147 24.80 -22.36 33.66
CA GLN A 147 23.39 -22.29 34.04
C GLN A 147 23.25 -22.43 35.58
N GLY A 148 22.28 -21.72 36.16
CA GLY A 148 21.88 -21.92 37.55
C GLY A 148 21.26 -23.30 37.82
N ASP A 149 20.75 -23.51 39.03
CA ASP A 149 20.34 -24.84 39.46
C ASP A 149 18.90 -25.24 39.08
N PHE A 150 18.55 -26.52 39.22
CA PHE A 150 17.20 -27.05 38.98
C PHE A 150 16.30 -26.87 40.22
N GLY A 151 15.02 -27.23 40.11
CA GLY A 151 14.01 -26.92 41.12
C GLY A 151 13.62 -25.44 41.09
N GLY A 152 13.30 -24.88 42.27
CA GLY A 152 12.96 -23.46 42.46
C GLY A 152 14.02 -22.45 42.02
N ALA A 153 15.24 -22.88 41.70
CA ALA A 153 16.25 -22.00 41.11
C ALA A 153 15.97 -21.59 39.65
N LEU A 154 15.06 -22.31 38.98
CA LEU A 154 14.64 -22.14 37.58
C LEU A 154 15.80 -21.91 36.58
N GLY A 155 16.98 -22.46 36.84
CA GLY A 155 18.17 -22.27 36.01
C GLY A 155 18.81 -20.88 36.09
N TYR A 156 18.36 -20.00 37.00
CA TYR A 156 18.87 -18.63 37.15
C TYR A 156 19.78 -18.45 38.38
N CYS A 157 19.34 -18.87 39.57
CA CYS A 157 20.10 -18.64 40.82
C CYS A 157 20.94 -19.89 41.25
N ALA A 158 21.72 -19.76 42.32
CA ALA A 158 22.50 -20.85 42.91
C ALA A 158 21.68 -21.73 43.87
N GLY A 159 21.71 -23.05 43.65
CA GLY A 159 21.02 -24.07 44.45
C GLY A 159 21.55 -24.29 45.86
N TYR A 160 20.88 -25.18 46.62
CA TYR A 160 21.25 -25.53 48.01
C TYR A 160 22.67 -26.11 48.06
N GLY A 161 23.55 -25.53 48.90
CA GLY A 161 24.96 -25.95 48.99
C GLY A 161 25.89 -25.31 47.95
N ASN A 162 25.42 -24.29 47.21
CA ASN A 162 26.22 -23.41 46.34
C ASN A 162 27.00 -24.11 45.20
N THR A 163 26.65 -25.35 44.85
CA THR A 163 27.32 -26.11 43.79
C THR A 163 26.32 -26.94 42.95
N PRO A 164 26.23 -26.72 41.62
CA PRO A 164 26.90 -25.66 40.85
C PRO A 164 26.37 -24.26 41.22
N GLY A 165 27.17 -23.23 40.97
CA GLY A 165 26.75 -21.84 41.17
C GLY A 165 25.60 -21.42 40.24
N GLY A 166 25.04 -20.24 40.49
CA GLY A 166 24.02 -19.59 39.67
C GLY A 166 24.51 -19.12 38.30
N LEU A 167 23.60 -18.56 37.50
CA LEU A 167 23.83 -18.12 36.13
C LEU A 167 25.01 -17.15 36.04
N SER A 168 25.98 -17.43 35.15
CA SER A 168 27.18 -16.59 34.99
C SER A 168 26.83 -15.17 34.53
N ASN A 169 27.34 -14.16 35.26
CA ASN A 169 27.14 -12.73 34.98
C ASN A 169 25.66 -12.37 34.68
N ALA A 170 24.75 -12.91 35.48
CA ALA A 170 23.34 -12.66 35.37
C ALA A 170 23.01 -11.19 35.65
N VAL A 171 22.10 -10.64 34.85
CA VAL A 171 21.65 -9.25 34.93
C VAL A 171 20.25 -9.19 35.53
N ILE A 172 19.31 -9.97 35.00
CA ILE A 172 17.97 -10.09 35.55
C ILE A 172 17.32 -11.42 35.16
N GLY A 173 16.52 -11.98 36.06
CA GLY A 173 15.77 -13.21 35.85
C GLY A 173 14.29 -13.02 36.19
N VAL A 174 13.42 -13.42 35.28
CA VAL A 174 11.97 -13.43 35.45
C VAL A 174 11.50 -14.87 35.46
N GLY A 175 11.02 -15.33 36.61
CA GLY A 175 10.53 -16.69 36.84
C GLY A 175 9.02 -16.77 36.71
N ILE A 176 8.56 -17.77 35.99
CA ILE A 176 7.19 -18.26 35.93
C ILE A 176 7.19 -19.57 36.71
N ASP A 177 6.87 -19.50 37.99
CA ASP A 177 7.00 -20.60 38.93
C ASP A 177 5.62 -21.19 39.30
N ASP A 178 5.45 -22.48 39.06
CA ASP A 178 4.21 -23.20 39.35
C ASP A 178 3.98 -23.40 40.87
N TYR A 179 5.05 -23.39 41.68
CA TYR A 179 5.04 -23.63 43.14
C TYR A 179 5.52 -22.44 43.98
N GLY A 180 6.10 -21.41 43.35
CA GLY A 180 6.55 -20.18 44.02
C GLY A 180 7.85 -20.32 44.80
N ASN A 181 8.72 -21.23 44.38
CA ASN A 181 10.02 -21.42 45.01
C ASN A 181 11.07 -20.43 44.46
N PHE A 182 10.83 -19.85 43.29
CA PHE A 182 11.69 -18.90 42.64
C PHE A 182 11.83 -17.61 43.41
N GLU A 183 10.86 -17.17 44.20
CA GLU A 183 10.93 -16.00 45.07
C GLU A 183 11.38 -16.34 46.51
N ASN A 184 11.30 -17.62 46.88
CA ASN A 184 11.58 -18.11 48.22
C ASN A 184 13.08 -18.05 48.55
N GLY A 185 13.43 -17.52 49.72
CA GLY A 185 14.80 -17.43 50.21
C GLY A 185 15.30 -18.70 50.92
N TYR A 186 14.41 -19.62 51.26
CA TYR A 186 14.72 -20.85 51.99
C TYR A 186 14.93 -22.06 51.07
N ASP A 187 14.39 -22.03 49.85
CA ASP A 187 14.50 -23.11 48.87
C ASP A 187 15.35 -22.68 47.69
N ARG A 188 16.49 -23.35 47.49
CA ARG A 188 17.39 -23.32 46.31
C ARG A 188 17.79 -21.96 45.70
N CYS A 189 17.45 -20.82 46.28
CA CYS A 189 17.95 -19.46 45.98
C CYS A 189 18.24 -18.70 47.29
N GLN A 190 19.30 -19.08 48.02
CA GLN A 190 19.54 -18.68 49.42
C GLN A 190 19.80 -17.17 49.67
N ASN A 191 20.08 -16.39 48.63
CA ASN A 191 20.47 -14.98 48.78
C ASN A 191 19.26 -14.03 48.63
N GLY A 192 18.65 -13.67 49.76
CA GLY A 192 17.68 -12.57 49.84
C GLY A 192 16.33 -12.84 49.16
N GLY A 193 15.55 -13.77 49.70
CA GLY A 193 14.15 -14.00 49.27
C GLY A 193 13.14 -13.05 49.92
N GLU A 194 11.87 -13.25 49.62
CA GLU A 194 10.76 -12.42 50.10
C GLU A 194 10.77 -12.24 51.65
N PRO A 195 10.68 -11.00 52.18
CA PRO A 195 10.74 -10.72 53.62
C PRO A 195 9.63 -11.34 54.47
N GLN A 196 8.48 -11.69 53.89
CA GLN A 196 7.31 -12.15 54.64
C GLN A 196 7.37 -13.61 55.11
N GLY A 197 8.40 -14.38 54.73
CA GLY A 197 8.58 -15.76 55.18
C GLY A 197 7.39 -16.66 54.79
N HIS A 198 7.56 -17.49 53.76
CA HIS A 198 6.51 -18.40 53.32
C HIS A 198 6.10 -19.37 54.46
N SER A 199 4.93 -19.13 55.05
CA SER A 199 4.26 -20.08 55.94
C SER A 199 3.61 -21.19 55.10
N SER A 200 4.37 -22.26 54.85
CA SER A 200 3.90 -23.62 54.51
C SER A 200 2.72 -23.75 53.52
N GLY A 201 2.83 -23.17 52.32
CA GLY A 201 1.91 -23.43 51.20
C GLY A 201 2.55 -23.07 49.87
N TYR A 202 2.64 -24.03 48.95
CA TYR A 202 3.12 -23.79 47.58
C TYR A 202 2.04 -23.03 46.80
N TYR A 203 2.40 -21.92 46.16
CA TYR A 203 1.49 -21.14 45.32
C TYR A 203 2.17 -20.77 44.02
N THR A 204 1.44 -20.84 42.92
CA THR A 204 1.90 -20.36 41.62
C THR A 204 2.22 -18.87 41.67
N ALA A 205 3.41 -18.48 41.22
CA ALA A 205 3.95 -17.13 41.34
C ALA A 205 4.75 -16.69 40.11
N LEU A 206 4.75 -15.38 39.87
CA LEU A 206 5.64 -14.68 38.95
C LEU A 206 6.65 -13.91 39.75
N GLY A 207 7.94 -14.19 39.60
CA GLY A 207 9.00 -13.56 40.41
C GLY A 207 10.07 -12.88 39.56
N ILE A 208 10.64 -11.79 40.07
CA ILE A 208 11.79 -11.09 39.48
C ILE A 208 12.97 -11.17 40.45
N ARG A 209 14.14 -11.57 39.94
CA ARG A 209 15.42 -11.56 40.67
C ARG A 209 16.45 -10.69 39.97
N GLY A 210 17.24 -9.99 40.78
CA GLY A 210 18.30 -9.10 40.33
C GLY A 210 19.58 -9.81 39.87
N PRO A 211 20.65 -9.03 39.61
CA PRO A 211 21.93 -9.53 39.11
C PRO A 211 22.59 -10.57 40.02
N GLY A 212 23.42 -11.44 39.45
CA GLY A 212 24.16 -12.47 40.18
C GLY A 212 25.33 -13.09 39.41
N ASN A 213 26.31 -13.67 40.12
CA ASN A 213 27.39 -14.43 39.50
C ASN A 213 27.89 -15.55 40.42
N GLY A 214 27.83 -16.80 39.96
CA GLY A 214 28.20 -17.96 40.78
C GLY A 214 27.30 -18.07 42.01
N SER A 215 27.87 -18.11 43.21
CA SER A 215 27.09 -18.22 44.46
C SER A 215 26.67 -16.87 45.06
N ASN A 216 26.98 -15.76 44.41
CA ASN A 216 26.78 -14.41 44.94
C ASN A 216 25.69 -13.65 44.14
N GLY A 217 24.79 -12.94 44.83
CA GLY A 217 23.74 -12.12 44.20
C GLY A 217 22.39 -12.85 44.08
N TYR A 218 21.62 -12.56 43.01
CA TYR A 218 20.29 -13.12 42.70
C TYR A 218 19.16 -12.77 43.69
N LYS A 219 19.21 -11.59 44.31
CA LYS A 219 18.20 -11.17 45.29
C LYS A 219 16.81 -11.03 44.66
N TRP A 220 15.77 -11.41 45.41
CA TRP A 220 14.38 -11.14 45.07
C TRP A 220 14.13 -9.63 44.98
N LEU A 221 13.41 -9.22 43.94
CA LEU A 221 13.06 -7.82 43.69
C LEU A 221 11.56 -7.58 43.83
N ALA A 222 10.73 -8.44 43.24
CA ALA A 222 9.28 -8.36 43.28
C ALA A 222 8.66 -9.68 42.85
N ASP A 223 7.38 -9.89 43.19
CA ASP A 223 6.58 -11.01 42.71
C ASP A 223 5.08 -10.66 42.63
N VAL A 224 4.32 -11.50 41.91
CA VAL A 224 2.86 -11.59 41.97
C VAL A 224 2.43 -13.05 42.07
N ASN A 225 1.60 -13.35 43.05
CA ASN A 225 1.10 -14.66 43.44
C ASN A 225 -0.39 -14.57 43.86
N GLN A 226 -0.96 -15.69 44.34
CA GLN A 226 -2.38 -15.77 44.74
C GLN A 226 -2.80 -14.78 45.85
N LYS A 227 -1.86 -14.24 46.63
CA LYS A 227 -2.13 -13.32 47.74
C LYS A 227 -2.13 -11.84 47.31
N ASN A 228 -1.44 -11.50 46.23
CA ASN A 228 -1.20 -10.10 45.79
C ASN A 228 -1.51 -9.88 44.30
N VAL A 229 -2.24 -10.79 43.65
CA VAL A 229 -2.71 -10.62 42.27
C VAL A 229 -3.64 -9.39 42.13
N PRO A 230 -3.43 -8.53 41.11
CA PRO A 230 -4.35 -7.43 40.82
C PRO A 230 -5.77 -7.94 40.53
N ALA A 231 -6.81 -7.30 41.08
CA ALA A 231 -8.20 -7.71 40.89
C ALA A 231 -8.64 -7.79 39.41
N SER A 232 -8.00 -7.03 38.53
CA SER A 232 -8.22 -7.02 37.07
C SER A 232 -7.75 -8.29 36.35
N VAL A 233 -6.97 -9.15 37.01
CA VAL A 233 -6.34 -10.35 36.42
C VAL A 233 -7.17 -11.62 36.68
N GLY A 234 -8.10 -11.61 37.65
CA GLY A 234 -8.86 -12.79 38.08
C GLY A 234 -8.03 -13.77 38.93
N PRO A 235 -8.60 -14.91 39.37
CA PRO A 235 -7.89 -15.88 40.21
C PRO A 235 -6.70 -16.51 39.45
N PHE A 236 -5.52 -16.53 40.10
CA PHE A 236 -4.32 -17.21 39.59
C PHE A 236 -4.57 -18.72 39.46
N SER A 237 -4.85 -19.19 38.24
CA SER A 237 -4.93 -20.61 37.88
C SER A 237 -3.54 -21.16 37.52
N THR A 238 -3.37 -22.49 37.55
CA THR A 238 -2.11 -23.19 37.27
C THR A 238 -1.48 -22.74 35.95
N PHE A 239 -0.15 -22.50 35.90
CA PHE A 239 0.55 -22.14 34.64
C PHE A 239 0.88 -23.36 33.77
N TYR A 240 0.20 -24.47 34.01
CA TYR A 240 0.39 -25.71 33.30
C TYR A 240 -0.94 -26.49 33.20
N THR A 241 -0.94 -27.52 32.36
CA THR A 241 -2.05 -28.47 32.20
C THR A 241 -1.64 -29.85 32.74
N PRO A 242 -1.96 -30.17 34.02
CA PRO A 242 -1.58 -31.46 34.62
C PRO A 242 -2.18 -32.64 33.85
N SER A 243 -1.42 -33.73 33.71
CA SER A 243 -1.90 -35.02 33.18
C SER A 243 -2.24 -35.10 31.68
N ALA A 244 -1.95 -34.06 30.88
CA ALA A 244 -2.17 -34.10 29.43
C ALA A 244 -1.18 -35.07 28.73
N SER A 245 -1.66 -36.07 28.01
CA SER A 245 -0.78 -37.03 27.29
C SER A 245 -0.19 -36.47 25.99
N VAL A 246 -0.71 -35.34 25.50
CA VAL A 246 -0.26 -34.60 24.31
C VAL A 246 -0.25 -33.10 24.59
N ARG A 247 0.54 -32.34 23.82
CA ARG A 247 0.63 -30.87 23.96
C ARG A 247 -0.77 -30.25 23.82
N PRO A 248 -1.20 -29.39 24.76
CA PRO A 248 -2.49 -28.72 24.65
C PRO A 248 -2.53 -27.77 23.44
N THR A 249 -3.70 -27.68 22.79
CA THR A 249 -3.95 -26.69 21.74
C THR A 249 -4.06 -25.29 22.33
N ASP A 250 -3.79 -24.24 21.55
CA ASP A 250 -3.90 -22.84 21.99
C ASP A 250 -5.32 -22.46 22.48
N ALA A 251 -6.36 -23.21 22.06
CA ALA A 251 -7.73 -23.04 22.56
C ALA A 251 -7.94 -23.55 24.01
N LEU A 252 -7.10 -24.49 24.46
CA LEU A 252 -7.17 -25.11 25.78
C LEU A 252 -6.20 -24.44 26.77
N PHE A 253 -4.99 -24.12 26.30
CA PHE A 253 -4.01 -23.39 27.10
C PHE A 253 -3.16 -22.52 26.19
N TYR A 254 -3.18 -21.21 26.43
CA TYR A 254 -2.35 -20.25 25.72
C TYR A 254 -1.81 -19.21 26.70
N ARG A 255 -0.51 -18.93 26.58
CA ARG A 255 0.14 -17.85 27.32
C ARG A 255 1.14 -17.17 26.41
N ARG A 256 0.87 -15.91 26.07
CA ARG A 256 1.87 -15.03 25.46
C ARG A 256 2.36 -14.05 26.50
N VAL A 257 3.67 -14.01 26.67
CA VAL A 257 4.39 -13.22 27.66
C VAL A 257 5.05 -12.03 26.97
N ARG A 258 4.95 -10.84 27.58
CA ARG A 258 5.70 -9.64 27.21
C ARG A 258 6.40 -9.10 28.44
N LEU A 259 7.71 -8.88 28.33
CA LEU A 259 8.57 -8.29 29.33
C LEU A 259 9.13 -6.97 28.77
N ASN A 260 8.98 -5.89 29.51
CA ASN A 260 9.64 -4.62 29.22
C ASN A 260 10.65 -4.30 30.31
N ILE A 261 11.85 -3.91 29.95
CA ILE A 261 12.93 -3.44 30.84
C ILE A 261 13.32 -2.04 30.36
N SER A 262 12.82 -1.03 31.03
CA SER A 262 12.95 0.37 30.61
C SER A 262 13.93 1.09 31.53
N PRO A 263 14.97 1.78 31.03
CA PRO A 263 15.88 2.55 31.86
C PRO A 263 15.11 3.56 32.73
N THR A 264 15.49 3.71 34.00
CA THR A 264 14.91 4.75 34.88
C THR A 264 15.43 6.15 34.55
N ASP A 265 16.61 6.22 33.93
CA ASP A 265 17.24 7.42 33.37
C ASP A 265 17.94 7.00 32.08
N PRO A 266 17.42 7.31 30.89
CA PRO A 266 18.03 6.88 29.64
C PRO A 266 19.13 7.80 29.11
N ALA A 267 19.37 8.97 29.74
CA ALA A 267 20.64 9.66 29.55
C ALA A 267 21.78 8.88 30.22
N ASN A 268 21.47 8.10 31.26
CA ASN A 268 22.40 7.22 31.96
C ASN A 268 21.75 5.83 32.20
N PRO A 269 21.57 4.98 31.17
CA PRO A 269 20.86 3.70 31.29
C PRO A 269 21.44 2.74 32.33
N GLN A 270 22.67 3.03 32.76
CA GLN A 270 23.41 2.37 33.83
C GLN A 270 22.91 2.68 35.24
N ASN A 271 22.04 3.68 35.43
CA ASN A 271 21.60 4.12 36.76
C ASN A 271 20.45 3.27 37.33
N GLY A 272 19.73 2.53 36.47
CA GLY A 272 18.61 1.68 36.86
C GLY A 272 17.63 1.41 35.72
N TYR A 273 16.69 0.50 35.94
CA TYR A 273 15.62 0.11 35.03
C TYR A 273 14.34 -0.27 35.78
N THR A 274 13.19 -0.19 35.11
CA THR A 274 11.91 -0.72 35.55
C THR A 274 11.55 -1.93 34.72
N VAL A 275 11.23 -3.04 35.38
CA VAL A 275 10.79 -4.26 34.73
C VAL A 275 9.29 -4.41 34.84
N THR A 276 8.61 -4.48 33.71
CA THR A 276 7.16 -4.65 33.64
C THR A 276 6.80 -5.88 32.82
N LEU A 277 5.97 -6.75 33.41
CA LEU A 277 5.54 -8.01 32.81
C LEU A 277 4.05 -7.93 32.44
N TYR A 278 3.70 -8.35 31.23
CA TYR A 278 2.33 -8.39 30.72
C TYR A 278 2.03 -9.72 30.06
N TRP A 279 0.84 -10.28 30.23
CA TRP A 279 0.45 -11.55 29.62
C TRP A 279 -0.90 -11.49 28.89
N ALA A 280 -1.04 -12.30 27.84
CA ALA A 280 -2.29 -12.58 27.15
C ALA A 280 -2.62 -14.07 27.23
N THR A 281 -3.91 -14.41 27.43
CA THR A 281 -4.40 -15.79 27.65
C THR A 281 -5.15 -16.38 26.46
N THR A 282 -5.34 -15.62 25.38
CA THR A 282 -5.95 -16.08 24.13
C THR A 282 -5.14 -15.63 22.93
N PRO A 283 -5.15 -16.38 21.81
CA PRO A 283 -4.58 -15.90 20.55
C PRO A 283 -5.19 -14.56 20.15
N ASN A 284 -4.36 -13.54 19.92
CA ASN A 284 -4.76 -12.15 19.61
C ASN A 284 -5.51 -11.41 20.74
N GLY A 285 -5.54 -11.95 21.96
CA GLY A 285 -6.09 -11.25 23.12
C GLY A 285 -5.26 -10.05 23.56
N ALA A 286 -5.88 -9.11 24.27
CA ALA A 286 -5.17 -7.99 24.86
C ALA A 286 -4.19 -8.45 25.97
N PHE A 287 -3.05 -7.76 26.07
CA PHE A 287 -2.09 -7.96 27.15
C PHE A 287 -2.57 -7.30 28.45
N THR A 288 -2.53 -8.05 29.54
CA THR A 288 -2.81 -7.57 30.90
C THR A 288 -1.50 -7.40 31.65
N GLN A 289 -1.28 -6.23 32.26
CA GLN A 289 -0.10 -6.00 33.11
C GLN A 289 -0.20 -6.86 34.37
N MET A 290 0.83 -7.68 34.60
CA MET A 290 0.91 -8.59 35.74
C MET A 290 1.66 -7.92 36.89
N MET A 291 2.83 -7.33 36.64
CA MET A 291 3.67 -6.68 37.66
C MET A 291 4.58 -5.62 37.06
N SER A 292 5.05 -4.68 37.90
CA SER A 292 6.07 -3.68 37.54
C SER A 292 6.99 -3.43 38.75
N ALA A 293 8.31 -3.44 38.55
CA ALA A 293 9.30 -3.33 39.62
C ALA A 293 10.53 -2.50 39.19
N PRO A 294 10.89 -1.43 39.91
CA PRO A 294 12.12 -0.65 39.66
C PRO A 294 13.37 -1.31 40.27
N TYR A 295 14.54 -1.07 39.65
CA TYR A 295 15.86 -1.53 40.10
C TYR A 295 16.97 -0.52 39.70
N PRO A 296 17.94 -0.15 40.57
CA PRO A 296 17.97 -0.47 41.98
C PRO A 296 16.84 0.25 42.71
N ALA A 297 16.24 -0.41 43.70
CA ALA A 297 15.26 0.24 44.56
C ALA A 297 15.97 1.37 45.33
N GLY A 298 15.66 2.63 45.00
CA GLY A 298 16.11 3.78 45.79
C GLY A 298 15.69 3.64 47.26
N ASN A 299 16.54 4.10 48.17
CA ASN A 299 16.47 3.96 49.64
C ASN A 299 15.25 4.58 50.36
N THR A 300 14.05 4.59 49.79
CA THR A 300 12.82 5.05 50.45
C THR A 300 11.72 3.99 50.33
N PRO A 301 11.29 3.36 51.45
CA PRO A 301 10.22 2.37 51.46
C PRO A 301 8.89 2.95 50.96
N PRO A 302 7.99 2.13 50.35
CA PRO A 302 6.61 2.52 50.18
C PRO A 302 6.03 2.90 51.56
N ALA A 303 5.27 3.99 51.62
CA ALA A 303 4.55 4.41 52.82
C ALA A 303 3.37 3.46 53.10
N THR A 304 3.66 2.21 53.46
CA THR A 304 2.83 1.26 54.20
C THR A 304 3.69 0.03 54.54
N GLY A 305 4.37 0.07 55.69
CA GLY A 305 4.66 -1.13 56.49
C GLY A 305 5.69 -2.17 56.05
N ASN A 306 6.26 -2.17 54.84
CA ASN A 306 7.27 -3.18 54.44
C ASN A 306 8.65 -2.57 54.14
N LYS A 307 9.67 -3.03 54.88
CA LYS A 307 11.10 -2.63 54.81
C LYS A 307 11.68 -2.91 53.42
N ALA A 308 12.35 -1.91 52.82
CA ALA A 308 13.17 -2.09 51.62
C ALA A 308 14.36 -3.05 51.89
N PRO A 309 14.79 -3.89 50.93
CA PRO A 309 15.96 -4.75 51.09
C PRO A 309 17.25 -3.91 51.12
N ASP A 310 18.04 -4.09 52.18
CA ASP A 310 19.36 -3.49 52.35
C ASP A 310 20.35 -4.23 51.42
N PHE A 311 20.68 -3.65 50.26
CA PHE A 311 21.71 -4.16 49.36
C PHE A 311 22.51 -3.02 48.75
N THR A 312 23.79 -2.96 49.08
CA THR A 312 24.75 -2.11 48.38
C THR A 312 25.24 -2.86 47.15
N ILE A 313 24.96 -2.33 45.95
CA ILE A 313 25.53 -2.85 44.70
C ILE A 313 27.06 -2.77 44.80
N PRO A 314 27.82 -3.87 44.57
CA PRO A 314 29.27 -3.81 44.49
C PRO A 314 29.71 -2.75 43.47
N SER A 315 30.73 -1.93 43.78
CA SER A 315 31.13 -0.78 42.96
C SER A 315 31.55 -1.11 41.52
N ASN A 316 31.73 -2.39 41.20
CA ASN A 316 32.06 -2.91 39.88
C ASN A 316 30.86 -3.53 39.12
N TRP A 317 29.63 -3.41 39.62
CA TRP A 317 28.44 -3.99 39.00
C TRP A 317 27.56 -2.90 38.40
N THR A 318 27.46 -2.91 37.08
CA THR A 318 26.57 -2.05 36.28
C THR A 318 25.17 -2.66 36.19
N PRO A 319 24.09 -1.96 36.58
CA PRO A 319 22.71 -2.41 36.48
C PRO A 319 22.31 -3.05 35.13
N LEU A 320 22.76 -2.51 33.99
CA LEU A 320 22.57 -3.11 32.66
C LEU A 320 23.86 -2.97 31.85
N PRO A 321 24.59 -4.05 31.50
CA PRO A 321 25.82 -3.91 30.72
C PRO A 321 25.56 -3.31 29.32
N PRO A 322 26.56 -2.68 28.68
CA PRO A 322 26.40 -2.06 27.35
C PRO A 322 25.89 -3.02 26.26
N THR A 323 26.14 -4.32 26.45
CA THR A 323 25.53 -5.39 25.67
C THR A 323 25.00 -6.47 26.57
N VAL A 324 23.87 -7.07 26.21
CA VAL A 324 23.28 -8.24 26.87
C VAL A 324 23.14 -9.41 25.91
N LYS A 325 23.04 -10.60 26.46
CA LYS A 325 22.45 -11.78 25.82
C LYS A 325 21.23 -12.21 26.63
N PHE A 326 20.33 -12.94 26.01
CA PHE A 326 19.12 -13.41 26.67
C PHE A 326 18.88 -14.89 26.43
N GLY A 327 18.13 -15.52 27.34
CA GLY A 327 17.78 -16.92 27.21
C GLY A 327 16.61 -17.34 28.08
N PHE A 328 16.31 -18.62 27.98
CA PHE A 328 15.26 -19.31 28.71
C PHE A 328 15.84 -20.52 29.44
N ALA A 329 15.25 -20.90 30.57
CA ALA A 329 15.56 -22.14 31.25
C ALA A 329 14.28 -22.77 31.82
N GLY A 330 14.11 -24.06 31.58
CA GLY A 330 13.06 -24.87 32.19
C GLY A 330 13.66 -25.70 33.33
N SER A 331 12.85 -25.97 34.35
CA SER A 331 13.30 -26.63 35.56
C SER A 331 12.25 -27.55 36.15
N THR A 332 12.67 -28.73 36.59
CA THR A 332 11.84 -29.66 37.36
C THR A 332 12.56 -30.08 38.64
N GLY A 333 11.80 -30.45 39.67
CA GLY A 333 12.29 -30.88 40.98
C GLY A 333 11.67 -32.21 41.38
N GLY A 334 11.02 -32.24 42.55
CA GLY A 334 10.28 -33.42 43.03
C GLY A 334 9.04 -33.78 42.19
N ALA A 335 8.68 -32.92 41.23
CA ALA A 335 7.55 -33.07 40.34
C ALA A 335 7.97 -32.74 38.87
N THR A 336 7.13 -32.99 37.87
CA THR A 336 7.53 -33.12 36.45
C THR A 336 6.62 -32.36 35.48
N ASN A 337 7.17 -31.84 34.37
CA ASN A 337 6.47 -31.25 33.21
C ASN A 337 7.42 -31.14 32.01
N TYR A 338 6.86 -31.13 30.79
CA TYR A 338 7.51 -30.51 29.63
C TYR A 338 7.38 -29.00 29.74
N HIS A 339 8.47 -28.25 29.55
CA HIS A 339 8.45 -26.79 29.42
C HIS A 339 8.85 -26.41 28.00
N GLU A 340 7.99 -25.67 27.31
CA GLU A 340 8.17 -25.34 25.90
C GLU A 340 7.92 -23.85 25.62
N VAL A 341 8.74 -23.29 24.73
CA VAL A 341 8.69 -21.89 24.30
C VAL A 341 8.67 -21.81 22.77
N ARG A 342 7.95 -20.83 22.22
CA ARG A 342 7.98 -20.48 20.79
C ARG A 342 7.66 -19.00 20.58
N ASP A 343 7.73 -18.55 19.33
CA ASP A 343 7.38 -17.18 18.91
C ASP A 343 8.13 -16.10 19.73
N VAL A 344 9.44 -16.27 19.89
CA VAL A 344 10.30 -15.36 20.64
C VAL A 344 10.62 -14.12 19.83
N TYR A 345 10.44 -12.96 20.43
CA TYR A 345 10.78 -11.66 19.86
C TYR A 345 11.54 -10.82 20.88
N PHE A 346 12.64 -10.19 20.49
CA PHE A 346 13.45 -9.30 21.33
C PHE A 346 13.74 -8.01 20.55
N THR A 347 13.36 -6.87 21.12
CA THR A 347 13.51 -5.53 20.54
C THR A 347 13.85 -4.50 21.63
N GLU A 348 14.06 -3.23 21.27
CA GLU A 348 14.14 -2.11 22.21
C GLU A 348 12.75 -1.48 22.50
N GLY A 349 12.54 -0.76 23.61
CA GLY A 349 11.22 -0.13 23.89
C GLY A 349 11.02 0.83 25.09
N LEU A 350 10.70 2.10 24.78
CA LEU A 350 10.12 3.17 25.63
C LEU A 350 8.88 3.76 24.92
N PRO A 351 8.02 4.58 25.60
CA PRO A 351 7.07 5.41 24.89
C PRO A 351 7.82 6.41 24.00
N ASP A 352 7.28 6.68 22.81
CA ASP A 352 7.83 7.63 21.84
C ASP A 352 6.70 8.61 21.54
N LEU A 353 6.62 9.64 22.35
CA LEU A 353 5.80 10.80 22.10
C LEU A 353 6.27 11.42 20.79
N SER A 354 5.31 11.83 19.99
CA SER A 354 5.58 12.63 18.81
C SER A 354 4.49 13.67 18.71
N VAL A 355 4.84 14.85 18.24
CA VAL A 355 3.86 15.88 17.95
C VAL A 355 3.97 16.29 16.49
N THR A 356 2.84 16.23 15.80
CA THR A 356 2.70 16.75 14.46
C THR A 356 1.70 17.88 14.48
N GLN A 357 1.89 18.86 13.61
CA GLN A 357 0.97 19.97 13.51
C GLN A 357 0.65 20.29 12.06
N SER A 358 -0.61 20.58 11.78
CA SER A 358 -1.09 21.12 10.53
C SER A 358 -1.85 22.43 10.75
N GLY A 359 -1.90 23.23 9.70
CA GLY A 359 -2.55 24.53 9.67
C GLY A 359 -2.30 25.21 8.33
N PRO A 360 -3.01 26.29 8.04
CA PRO A 360 -2.94 26.96 6.76
C PRO A 360 -1.57 27.63 6.54
N SER A 361 -0.94 27.43 5.38
CA SER A 361 0.31 28.11 5.02
C SER A 361 0.13 29.62 4.78
N MET A 362 -1.10 30.04 4.46
CA MET A 362 -1.50 31.43 4.35
C MET A 362 -2.81 31.72 5.09
N VAL A 363 -2.89 32.84 5.80
CA VAL A 363 -4.07 33.24 6.57
C VAL A 363 -4.46 34.66 6.22
N ALA A 364 -5.72 34.90 5.89
CA ALA A 364 -6.19 36.27 5.62
C ALA A 364 -6.31 37.07 6.92
N ALA A 365 -5.86 38.33 6.91
CA ALA A 365 -6.14 39.24 8.02
C ALA A 365 -7.66 39.41 8.21
N GLY A 366 -8.16 39.35 9.44
CA GLY A 366 -9.60 39.37 9.75
C GLY A 366 -10.29 37.99 9.74
N SER A 367 -9.62 36.91 9.32
CA SER A 367 -10.18 35.55 9.26
C SER A 367 -9.89 34.73 10.53
N THR A 368 -10.55 33.58 10.66
CA THR A 368 -10.25 32.60 11.71
C THR A 368 -9.19 31.62 11.21
N VAL A 369 -8.10 31.46 11.94
CA VAL A 369 -7.09 30.43 11.70
C VAL A 369 -7.39 29.20 12.53
N THR A 370 -7.21 28.01 11.94
CA THR A 370 -7.32 26.73 12.64
C THR A 370 -6.00 25.98 12.56
N TYR A 371 -5.47 25.57 13.71
CA TYR A 371 -4.33 24.66 13.82
C TYR A 371 -4.80 23.31 14.37
N VAL A 372 -4.32 22.21 13.80
CA VAL A 372 -4.56 20.86 14.32
C VAL A 372 -3.23 20.28 14.77
N VAL A 373 -3.13 19.90 16.03
CA VAL A 373 -1.93 19.38 16.66
C VAL A 373 -2.23 17.97 17.14
N THR A 374 -1.52 16.98 16.62
CA THR A 374 -1.68 15.58 17.02
C THR A 374 -0.48 15.15 17.85
N ALA A 375 -0.72 14.88 19.13
CA ALA A 375 0.22 14.16 19.99
C ALA A 375 -0.01 12.66 19.82
N ALA A 376 1.00 11.90 19.44
CA ALA A 376 0.92 10.46 19.26
C ALA A 376 1.98 9.76 20.08
N ASN A 377 1.74 8.48 20.40
CA ASN A 377 2.74 7.60 20.94
C ASN A 377 3.08 6.53 19.89
N ILE A 378 4.19 6.70 19.19
CA ILE A 378 4.69 5.77 18.17
C ILE A 378 5.60 4.70 18.76
N GLY A 379 5.82 4.75 20.08
CA GLY A 379 6.69 3.85 20.82
C GLY A 379 5.99 2.55 21.18
N SER A 380 6.76 1.59 21.67
CA SER A 380 6.27 0.22 21.92
C SER A 380 5.63 0.02 23.30
N THR A 381 5.45 1.10 24.07
CA THR A 381 4.76 1.10 25.39
C THR A 381 3.84 2.31 25.54
N PRO A 382 2.69 2.23 26.26
CA PRO A 382 1.80 3.38 26.46
C PRO A 382 2.47 4.57 27.18
N ALA A 383 2.18 5.79 26.73
CA ALA A 383 2.57 7.03 27.39
C ALA A 383 1.42 7.55 28.26
N ASN A 384 1.60 7.60 29.58
CA ASN A 384 0.60 8.16 30.50
C ASN A 384 1.08 9.52 31.04
N ASN A 385 0.16 10.46 31.26
CA ASN A 385 0.46 11.78 31.80
C ASN A 385 1.41 12.66 30.96
N ALA A 386 1.38 12.52 29.63
CA ALA A 386 2.05 13.47 28.76
C ALA A 386 1.41 14.88 28.88
N THR A 387 2.21 15.91 28.65
CA THR A 387 1.80 17.32 28.67
C THR A 387 2.04 17.93 27.31
N LEU A 388 0.98 18.36 26.63
CA LEU A 388 1.10 19.16 25.41
C LEU A 388 1.15 20.64 25.80
N THR A 389 2.21 21.33 25.42
CA THR A 389 2.31 22.80 25.47
C THR A 389 2.24 23.37 24.07
N ASN A 390 1.45 24.42 23.89
CA ASN A 390 1.35 25.11 22.62
C ASN A 390 1.56 26.60 22.80
N VAL A 391 2.57 27.15 22.10
CA VAL A 391 2.84 28.58 22.01
C VAL A 391 2.16 29.11 20.75
N LEU A 392 1.19 29.98 20.96
CA LEU A 392 0.32 30.53 19.94
C LEU A 392 0.90 31.84 19.38
N PRO A 393 0.54 32.22 18.14
CA PRO A 393 0.89 33.52 17.61
C PRO A 393 0.28 34.65 18.46
N SER A 394 1.11 35.61 18.90
CA SER A 394 0.70 36.73 19.77
C SER A 394 -0.37 37.64 19.18
N ALA A 395 -0.55 37.60 17.85
CA ALA A 395 -1.56 38.36 17.15
C ALA A 395 -2.97 37.76 17.22
N LEU A 396 -3.15 36.51 17.68
CA LEU A 396 -4.47 35.88 17.71
C LEU A 396 -5.34 36.38 18.86
N ALA A 397 -6.61 36.65 18.56
CA ALA A 397 -7.66 36.95 19.53
C ALA A 397 -8.68 35.80 19.61
N ASN A 398 -9.45 35.73 20.71
CA ASN A 398 -10.58 34.80 20.88
C ASN A 398 -10.20 33.32 20.66
N VAL A 399 -9.02 32.89 21.14
CA VAL A 399 -8.54 31.54 20.88
C VAL A 399 -9.29 30.49 21.71
N THR A 400 -9.75 29.43 21.05
CA THR A 400 -10.41 28.26 21.64
C THR A 400 -9.70 26.98 21.20
N TRP A 401 -9.87 25.88 21.94
CA TRP A 401 -9.31 24.58 21.55
C TRP A 401 -10.18 23.39 21.97
N SER A 402 -10.09 22.25 21.29
CA SER A 402 -10.74 20.97 21.64
C SER A 402 -9.76 19.79 21.52
N CYS A 403 -10.05 18.65 22.17
CA CYS A 403 -9.22 17.44 22.11
C CYS A 403 -10.07 16.18 21.88
N THR A 404 -9.62 15.30 20.98
CA THR A 404 -10.20 13.97 20.73
C THR A 404 -9.11 12.92 20.74
N ALA A 405 -9.37 11.76 21.34
CA ALA A 405 -8.37 10.70 21.50
C ALA A 405 -8.78 9.41 20.78
N SER A 406 -7.80 8.66 20.27
CA SER A 406 -8.00 7.33 19.68
C SER A 406 -8.44 6.31 20.74
N ALA A 407 -8.97 5.16 20.30
CA ALA A 407 -9.35 4.07 21.21
C ALA A 407 -8.17 3.68 22.13
N GLY A 408 -8.41 3.64 23.45
CA GLY A 408 -7.40 3.33 24.48
C GLY A 408 -6.59 4.54 25.00
N SER A 409 -6.57 5.65 24.25
CA SER A 409 -6.01 6.95 24.66
C SER A 409 -7.09 7.79 25.36
N SER A 410 -6.71 8.84 26.09
CA SER A 410 -7.67 9.78 26.69
C SER A 410 -7.11 11.20 26.80
N CYS A 411 -7.99 12.18 26.53
CA CYS A 411 -7.76 13.57 26.89
C CYS A 411 -8.23 13.79 28.35
N PRO A 412 -7.48 14.51 29.19
CA PRO A 412 -7.81 14.74 30.60
C PRO A 412 -9.01 15.68 30.81
N ALA A 413 -9.45 16.39 29.76
CA ALA A 413 -10.68 17.18 29.75
C ALA A 413 -11.64 16.63 28.68
N ALA A 414 -12.79 16.11 29.11
CA ALA A 414 -13.81 15.59 28.20
C ALA A 414 -14.69 16.74 27.65
N ALA A 415 -14.75 16.83 26.32
CA ALA A 415 -15.89 17.25 25.50
C ALA A 415 -16.24 18.74 25.25
N SER A 416 -15.65 19.77 25.90
CA SER A 416 -15.93 21.17 25.52
C SER A 416 -14.77 22.13 25.78
N ALA A 417 -14.45 22.93 24.76
CA ALA A 417 -13.35 23.87 24.67
C ALA A 417 -13.18 24.86 25.84
N GLY A 418 -11.93 25.31 26.05
CA GLY A 418 -11.60 26.46 26.90
C GLY A 418 -11.13 27.67 26.08
N THR A 419 -11.44 28.89 26.55
CA THR A 419 -10.90 30.14 26.00
C THR A 419 -9.50 30.39 26.58
N ILE A 420 -8.53 30.71 25.72
CA ILE A 420 -7.14 30.91 26.15
C ILE A 420 -6.91 32.38 26.48
N ALA A 421 -6.56 32.67 27.74
CA ALA A 421 -6.13 33.99 28.19
C ALA A 421 -4.59 34.08 28.14
N GLY A 422 -4.01 34.26 26.94
CA GLY A 422 -2.56 34.40 26.77
C GLY A 422 -2.02 33.86 25.44
N SER A 423 -0.71 33.97 25.24
CA SER A 423 0.00 33.53 24.03
C SER A 423 0.43 32.05 24.08
N SER A 424 0.01 31.27 25.08
CA SER A 424 0.28 29.83 25.16
C SER A 424 -0.72 29.12 26.08
N PHE A 425 -0.82 27.80 25.93
CA PHE A 425 -1.56 26.93 26.86
C PHE A 425 -0.88 25.57 27.01
N SER A 426 -1.12 24.89 28.13
CA SER A 426 -0.62 23.54 28.40
C SER A 426 -1.74 22.63 28.88
N VAL A 427 -1.75 21.39 28.38
CA VAL A 427 -2.71 20.34 28.75
C VAL A 427 -1.92 19.14 29.27
N SER A 428 -1.96 18.92 30.58
CA SER A 428 -1.30 17.82 31.28
C SER A 428 -2.27 16.69 31.58
N GLY A 429 -1.77 15.45 31.67
CA GLY A 429 -2.59 14.27 31.99
C GLY A 429 -3.06 13.50 30.74
N ILE A 430 -2.41 13.70 29.58
CA ILE A 430 -2.76 13.00 28.34
C ILE A 430 -2.29 11.56 28.44
N LYS A 431 -3.21 10.63 28.15
CA LYS A 431 -2.89 9.21 28.01
C LYS A 431 -2.89 8.84 26.53
N LEU A 432 -1.79 8.29 26.04
CA LEU A 432 -1.62 7.77 24.69
C LEU A 432 -1.36 6.26 24.78
N ALA A 433 -2.33 5.47 24.30
CA ALA A 433 -2.15 4.03 24.18
C ALA A 433 -0.99 3.68 23.21
N LEU A 434 -0.64 2.40 23.14
CA LEU A 434 0.29 1.91 22.12
C LEU A 434 -0.21 2.28 20.72
N VAL A 435 0.59 3.00 19.94
CA VAL A 435 0.21 3.53 18.61
C VAL A 435 -1.07 4.39 18.68
N GLY A 436 -1.34 4.97 19.86
CA GLY A 436 -2.49 5.81 20.14
C GLY A 436 -2.16 7.29 19.97
N ASN A 437 -3.18 8.12 19.72
CA ASN A 437 -3.03 9.56 19.55
C ASN A 437 -4.11 10.37 20.29
N ALA A 438 -3.80 11.65 20.51
CA ALA A 438 -4.69 12.71 20.97
C ALA A 438 -4.54 13.91 20.04
N THR A 439 -5.63 14.29 19.39
CA THR A 439 -5.68 15.38 18.41
C THR A 439 -6.35 16.61 19.01
N PHE A 440 -5.62 17.71 19.03
CA PHE A 440 -6.01 19.03 19.51
C PHE A 440 -6.36 19.94 18.32
N THR A 441 -7.56 20.52 18.31
CA THR A 441 -7.96 21.52 17.31
C THR A 441 -7.99 22.88 17.97
N ILE A 442 -7.21 23.85 17.49
CA ILE A 442 -7.06 25.20 18.04
C ILE A 442 -7.57 26.20 17.02
N GLN A 443 -8.47 27.10 17.41
CA GLN A 443 -9.05 28.13 16.54
C GLN A 443 -8.86 29.51 17.14
N GLY A 444 -8.40 30.49 16.35
CA GLY A 444 -8.23 31.88 16.79
C GLY A 444 -8.52 32.88 15.68
N GLN A 445 -9.01 34.06 16.06
CA GLN A 445 -9.29 35.15 15.12
C GLN A 445 -8.02 35.98 14.87
N VAL A 446 -7.67 36.19 13.61
CA VAL A 446 -6.63 37.14 13.22
C VAL A 446 -7.25 38.54 13.10
N PRO A 447 -6.80 39.55 13.86
CA PRO A 447 -7.29 40.91 13.72
C PRO A 447 -7.15 41.46 12.30
N ALA A 448 -8.08 42.35 11.91
CA ALA A 448 -7.96 43.06 10.63
C ALA A 448 -6.71 43.96 10.65
N GLY A 449 -5.91 43.92 9.58
CA GLY A 449 -4.68 44.71 9.46
C GLY A 449 -3.41 44.07 10.03
N THR A 450 -3.47 42.84 10.58
CA THR A 450 -2.27 42.07 10.92
C THR A 450 -1.42 41.84 9.66
N THR A 451 -0.10 41.96 9.77
CA THR A 451 0.87 41.69 8.68
C THR A 451 2.01 40.83 9.21
N GLY A 452 2.77 40.17 8.33
CA GLY A 452 3.89 39.30 8.72
C GLY A 452 3.49 37.82 8.80
N ALA A 453 4.14 37.03 9.66
CA ALA A 453 3.90 35.60 9.82
C ALA A 453 3.36 35.27 11.21
N LEU A 454 2.43 34.33 11.28
CA LEU A 454 1.95 33.71 12.51
C LEU A 454 2.76 32.45 12.77
N SER A 455 3.43 32.36 13.92
CA SER A 455 4.17 31.17 14.33
C SER A 455 3.40 30.43 15.41
N ASN A 456 3.12 29.16 15.18
CA ASN A 456 2.57 28.25 16.19
C ASN A 456 3.60 27.16 16.49
N VAL A 457 3.91 26.96 17.77
CA VAL A 457 4.87 25.95 18.20
C VAL A 457 4.18 25.02 19.18
N ALA A 458 4.08 23.75 18.83
CA ALA A 458 3.56 22.71 19.71
C ALA A 458 4.71 21.83 20.20
N THR A 459 4.66 21.49 21.49
CA THR A 459 5.64 20.63 22.14
C THR A 459 4.90 19.64 23.03
N ILE A 460 5.12 18.34 22.83
CA ILE A 460 4.67 17.31 23.76
C ILE A 460 5.86 16.96 24.67
N SER A 461 5.61 16.81 25.97
CA SER A 461 6.65 16.46 26.92
C SER A 461 6.12 15.61 28.05
N THR A 462 7.02 15.03 28.84
CA THR A 462 6.69 14.23 30.01
C THR A 462 7.74 14.45 31.09
N THR A 463 7.33 14.30 32.34
CA THR A 463 8.25 14.24 33.50
C THR A 463 8.21 12.86 34.17
N GLU A 464 7.37 11.94 33.67
CA GLU A 464 7.09 10.65 34.32
C GLU A 464 7.78 9.46 33.64
N PHE A 465 8.19 9.62 32.39
CA PHE A 465 8.96 8.65 31.64
C PHE A 465 9.89 9.40 30.70
N THR A 466 10.78 8.70 30.02
CA THR A 466 11.60 9.32 29.00
C THR A 466 11.15 8.92 27.62
N ASP A 467 11.18 9.90 26.75
CA ASP A 467 10.83 9.78 25.36
C ASP A 467 11.89 9.02 24.54
N ALA A 468 11.44 8.11 23.66
CA ALA A 468 12.31 7.29 22.84
C ALA A 468 12.99 8.07 21.69
N TYR A 469 12.38 9.14 21.20
CA TYR A 469 12.91 9.93 20.09
C TYR A 469 12.60 11.43 20.23
N PRO A 470 13.18 12.14 21.22
CA PRO A 470 12.75 13.50 21.60
C PRO A 470 12.90 14.57 20.51
N ASN A 471 13.52 14.25 19.37
CA ASN A 471 13.59 15.15 18.22
C ASN A 471 12.23 15.33 17.51
N ASN A 472 11.25 14.46 17.75
CA ASN A 472 9.88 14.57 17.21
C ASN A 472 8.88 15.17 18.24
N ASP A 473 9.36 15.56 19.43
CA ASP A 473 8.54 16.11 20.53
C ASP A 473 8.14 17.56 20.32
N SER A 474 8.68 18.22 19.28
CA SER A 474 8.33 19.59 18.94
C SER A 474 8.10 19.77 17.45
N THR A 475 7.15 20.64 17.13
CA THR A 475 6.86 21.06 15.76
C THR A 475 6.59 22.56 15.75
N SER A 476 7.05 23.23 14.70
CA SER A 476 6.75 24.64 14.46
C SER A 476 6.09 24.80 13.11
N LEU A 477 5.02 25.59 13.07
CA LEU A 477 4.29 25.89 11.85
C LEU A 477 4.18 27.41 11.70
N ALA A 478 4.70 27.93 10.59
CA ALA A 478 4.56 29.33 10.22
C ALA A 478 3.46 29.49 9.16
N SER A 479 2.53 30.42 9.40
CA SER A 479 1.49 30.82 8.45
C SER A 479 1.74 32.25 8.01
N THR A 480 1.86 32.53 6.72
CA THR A 480 2.04 33.90 6.24
C THR A 480 0.71 34.63 6.20
N ILE A 481 0.64 35.85 6.73
CA ILE A 481 -0.57 36.66 6.60
C ILE A 481 -0.69 37.16 5.16
N ASN A 482 -1.71 36.68 4.48
CA ASN A 482 -2.04 37.11 3.14
C ASN A 482 -2.99 38.32 3.24
N THR A 483 -2.61 39.43 2.62
CA THR A 483 -3.49 40.59 2.48
C THR A 483 -4.56 40.39 1.40
N ASN A 484 -4.61 39.21 0.76
CA ASN A 484 -5.53 38.88 -0.33
C ASN A 484 -6.10 37.42 -0.22
N PRO A 485 -7.41 37.18 -0.02
CA PRO A 485 -7.88 36.09 0.87
C PRO A 485 -7.98 34.63 0.35
N ALA A 486 -7.29 34.18 -0.71
CA ALA A 486 -7.82 33.07 -1.53
C ALA A 486 -6.96 31.81 -1.77
N THR A 487 -6.14 31.31 -0.84
CA THR A 487 -5.52 29.94 -0.96
C THR A 487 -4.94 29.44 0.38
N ALA A 488 -5.52 28.41 1.01
CA ALA A 488 -4.85 27.68 2.09
C ALA A 488 -5.42 26.26 2.31
N SER A 489 -4.48 25.31 2.43
CA SER A 489 -4.55 23.94 3.04
C SER A 489 -4.52 22.77 2.05
N LEU A 490 -3.34 22.14 1.86
CA LEU A 490 -2.96 20.82 2.42
C LEU A 490 -1.46 20.53 2.29
N ASN A 491 -0.95 19.83 3.30
CA ASN A 491 0.45 19.44 3.44
C ASN A 491 0.58 17.95 3.06
N LEU A 492 1.10 17.67 1.86
CA LEU A 492 1.33 16.31 1.35
C LEU A 492 2.79 15.85 1.45
N ALA A 493 3.57 16.44 2.36
CA ALA A 493 4.88 15.91 2.72
C ALA A 493 4.83 14.49 3.34
N GLN A 494 3.63 13.93 3.53
CA GLN A 494 3.38 12.58 4.03
C GLN A 494 2.41 11.76 3.16
N VAL A 495 2.49 11.85 1.82
CA VAL A 495 2.43 10.57 1.08
C VAL A 495 3.59 9.77 1.65
N PRO A 496 3.44 8.52 2.11
CA PRO A 496 4.56 7.81 2.70
C PRO A 496 5.71 7.80 1.69
N GLN A 497 6.71 8.64 1.95
CA GLN A 497 8.06 8.50 1.39
C GLN A 497 8.77 7.27 1.99
N THR A 498 7.99 6.41 2.65
CA THR A 498 8.28 5.09 3.16
C THR A 498 6.99 4.24 3.06
N LEU A 499 6.62 3.77 1.86
CA LEU A 499 5.97 2.46 1.84
C LEU A 499 7.07 1.44 2.13
N ASN A 500 7.27 1.18 3.42
CA ASN A 500 7.81 -0.09 3.87
C ASN A 500 7.08 -1.16 3.08
N SER A 501 7.83 -1.87 2.26
CA SER A 501 7.36 -2.93 1.41
C SER A 501 6.88 -4.11 2.25
N ILE A 502 5.66 -3.98 2.73
CA ILE A 502 4.82 -5.12 3.09
C ILE A 502 3.61 -5.11 2.15
N GLY A 503 3.89 -4.93 0.87
CA GLY A 503 3.21 -5.70 -0.16
C GLY A 503 3.94 -7.03 -0.21
N VAL A 504 3.43 -8.03 0.51
CA VAL A 504 3.81 -9.43 0.26
C VAL A 504 3.54 -9.66 -1.21
N ASN A 505 4.59 -9.70 -2.02
CA ASN A 505 4.58 -9.81 -3.48
C ASN A 505 3.30 -9.22 -4.09
N ALA A 506 3.25 -7.91 -4.36
CA ALA A 506 2.09 -7.25 -4.97
C ALA A 506 2.53 -6.39 -6.15
N VAL A 507 2.97 -7.07 -7.20
CA VAL A 507 3.23 -6.53 -8.54
C VAL A 507 1.97 -5.80 -9.03
N LYS A 508 2.11 -4.62 -9.64
CA LYS A 508 1.00 -3.89 -10.27
C LYS A 508 1.37 -3.58 -11.72
N GLY A 509 0.75 -4.28 -12.66
CA GLY A 509 0.76 -3.93 -14.07
C GLY A 509 -0.46 -4.56 -14.77
N ALA A 510 -1.37 -3.72 -15.27
CA ALA A 510 -2.49 -4.20 -16.07
C ALA A 510 -2.03 -4.76 -17.42
N VAL A 511 -2.89 -5.57 -18.03
CA VAL A 511 -2.59 -6.36 -19.21
C VAL A 511 -3.10 -5.67 -20.47
N VAL A 512 -2.28 -5.52 -21.52
CA VAL A 512 -2.77 -5.16 -22.87
C VAL A 512 -2.32 -6.22 -23.85
N GLN A 513 -3.15 -6.55 -24.84
CA GLN A 513 -2.94 -7.73 -25.68
C GLN A 513 -3.23 -7.48 -27.15
N THR A 514 -2.52 -8.28 -27.95
CA THR A 514 -3.00 -8.77 -29.25
C THR A 514 -3.38 -10.24 -29.05
N SER A 515 -3.95 -10.92 -30.04
CA SER A 515 -4.25 -12.37 -30.00
C SER A 515 -3.05 -13.29 -29.69
N THR A 516 -1.85 -12.75 -29.41
CA THR A 516 -0.60 -13.50 -29.31
C THR A 516 0.22 -13.27 -28.04
N GLN A 517 0.01 -12.20 -27.23
CA GLN A 517 0.90 -11.85 -26.11
C GLN A 517 0.24 -11.03 -24.97
N ILE A 518 0.75 -11.19 -23.74
CA ILE A 518 0.45 -10.44 -22.50
C ILE A 518 1.67 -9.59 -22.12
N TYR A 519 1.49 -8.32 -21.76
CA TYR A 519 2.56 -7.49 -21.17
C TYR A 519 2.33 -7.25 -19.69
N LEU A 520 3.37 -7.37 -18.86
CA LEU A 520 3.30 -7.24 -17.40
C LEU A 520 4.47 -6.39 -16.86
N GLY A 521 4.16 -5.28 -16.21
CA GLY A 521 5.12 -4.47 -15.45
C GLY A 521 5.33 -5.01 -14.04
N GLN A 522 6.54 -4.89 -13.51
CA GLN A 522 6.88 -5.31 -12.14
C GLN A 522 7.84 -4.34 -11.44
N TYR A 523 7.86 -4.45 -10.11
CA TYR A 523 8.82 -3.77 -9.24
C TYR A 523 9.41 -4.72 -8.19
N HIS A 524 10.61 -4.37 -7.73
CA HIS A 524 11.34 -5.12 -6.71
C HIS A 524 11.61 -4.23 -5.49
N PRO A 525 10.87 -4.38 -4.39
CA PRO A 525 10.88 -3.42 -3.29
C PRO A 525 12.19 -3.37 -2.48
N ALA A 526 13.06 -4.37 -2.60
CA ALA A 526 14.32 -4.39 -1.85
C ALA A 526 15.32 -3.34 -2.36
N ASN A 527 15.21 -2.96 -3.62
CA ASN A 527 16.21 -2.16 -4.35
C ASN A 527 15.63 -1.31 -5.49
N TRP A 528 14.30 -1.29 -5.63
CA TRP A 528 13.52 -0.40 -6.50
C TRP A 528 13.97 -0.38 -7.96
N TRP A 529 14.06 -1.56 -8.54
CA TRP A 529 14.18 -1.74 -9.99
C TRP A 529 12.94 -2.44 -10.54
N GLY A 530 12.73 -2.35 -11.85
CA GLY A 530 11.55 -2.90 -12.50
C GLY A 530 11.85 -3.82 -13.67
N GLN A 531 10.79 -4.50 -14.09
CA GLN A 531 10.76 -5.40 -15.23
C GLN A 531 9.52 -5.14 -16.06
N LEU A 532 9.62 -5.42 -17.36
CA LEU A 532 8.47 -5.47 -18.26
C LEU A 532 8.59 -6.72 -19.10
N PHE A 533 7.68 -7.66 -18.87
CA PHE A 533 7.65 -8.94 -19.57
C PHE A 533 6.67 -8.92 -20.73
N ALA A 534 6.98 -9.71 -21.76
CA ALA A 534 6.01 -10.15 -22.75
C ALA A 534 5.84 -11.67 -22.71
N TYR A 535 4.66 -12.16 -22.35
CA TYR A 535 4.33 -13.60 -22.35
C TYR A 535 3.53 -13.96 -23.59
N PRO A 536 3.96 -14.92 -24.42
CA PRO A 536 3.12 -15.47 -25.47
C PRO A 536 1.82 -16.07 -24.91
N LEU A 537 0.74 -15.91 -25.67
CA LEU A 537 -0.52 -16.63 -25.48
C LEU A 537 -0.58 -17.81 -26.44
N GLY A 538 -0.95 -18.98 -25.91
CA GLY A 538 -1.07 -20.21 -26.68
C GLY A 538 -2.02 -21.20 -26.03
N ALA A 539 -2.22 -22.34 -26.69
CA ALA A 539 -2.98 -23.44 -26.12
C ALA A 539 -2.13 -24.24 -25.12
N ASP A 540 -2.68 -24.52 -23.95
CA ASP A 540 -2.11 -25.44 -22.97
C ASP A 540 -2.21 -26.91 -23.42
N VAL A 541 -1.75 -27.83 -22.57
CA VAL A 541 -1.78 -29.28 -22.83
C VAL A 541 -3.19 -29.84 -23.08
N ASN A 542 -4.23 -29.11 -22.68
CA ASN A 542 -5.64 -29.48 -22.83
C ASN A 542 -6.33 -28.69 -23.96
N GLY A 543 -5.60 -27.85 -24.71
CA GLY A 543 -6.15 -27.03 -25.77
C GLY A 543 -6.86 -25.75 -25.29
N LYS A 544 -6.71 -25.36 -24.02
CA LYS A 544 -7.26 -24.12 -23.44
C LYS A 544 -6.26 -22.98 -23.59
N LEU A 545 -6.74 -21.77 -23.87
CA LEU A 545 -5.87 -20.58 -23.90
C LEU A 545 -5.18 -20.37 -22.54
N ALA A 546 -3.87 -20.22 -22.57
CA ALA A 546 -3.02 -19.96 -21.41
C ALA A 546 -1.84 -19.05 -21.78
N ALA A 547 -1.28 -18.39 -20.77
CA ALA A 547 0.01 -17.72 -20.89
C ALA A 547 1.13 -18.77 -20.90
N SER A 548 2.14 -18.55 -21.75
CA SER A 548 3.40 -19.30 -21.71
C SER A 548 4.03 -19.22 -20.31
N SER A 549 4.64 -20.30 -19.84
CA SER A 549 5.42 -20.29 -18.59
C SER A 549 6.72 -19.49 -18.69
N THR A 550 7.17 -19.21 -19.92
CA THR A 550 8.39 -18.44 -20.21
C THR A 550 8.05 -17.17 -20.98
N PRO A 551 8.53 -15.99 -20.54
CA PRO A 551 8.37 -14.77 -21.32
C PRO A 551 9.20 -14.84 -22.61
N ASN A 552 8.71 -14.19 -23.66
CA ASN A 552 9.41 -13.99 -24.92
C ASN A 552 10.56 -12.98 -24.77
N TRP A 553 10.38 -11.92 -23.98
CA TRP A 553 11.43 -10.99 -23.59
C TRP A 553 11.13 -10.33 -22.24
N ASP A 554 12.18 -9.79 -21.63
CA ASP A 554 12.16 -8.89 -20.48
C ASP A 554 12.93 -7.61 -20.84
N ALA A 555 12.25 -6.46 -20.80
CA ALA A 555 12.85 -5.18 -21.15
C ALA A 555 14.02 -4.79 -20.23
N ALA A 556 13.99 -5.19 -18.95
CA ALA A 556 15.08 -4.92 -18.01
C ALA A 556 16.38 -5.60 -18.45
N CYS A 557 16.26 -6.80 -19.01
CA CYS A 557 17.39 -7.55 -19.54
C CYS A 557 17.99 -6.90 -20.79
N GLU A 558 17.14 -6.48 -21.72
CA GLU A 558 17.58 -5.81 -22.95
C GLU A 558 18.29 -4.49 -22.64
N LEU A 559 17.81 -3.74 -21.65
CA LEU A 559 18.43 -2.50 -21.22
C LEU A 559 19.73 -2.71 -20.43
N THR A 560 19.81 -3.74 -19.56
CA THR A 560 20.91 -3.88 -18.58
C THR A 560 22.06 -4.79 -19.06
N GLY A 561 21.76 -5.87 -19.80
CA GLY A 561 22.70 -6.90 -20.25
C GLY A 561 23.16 -7.93 -19.18
N SER A 562 22.87 -9.22 -19.39
CA SER A 562 23.25 -10.45 -18.62
C SER A 562 22.82 -10.61 -17.13
N PRO A 563 22.77 -11.86 -16.62
CA PRO A 563 21.73 -12.86 -16.90
C PRO A 563 20.43 -12.58 -16.13
N CYS A 564 19.31 -12.62 -16.84
CA CYS A 564 17.96 -12.41 -16.30
C CYS A 564 17.59 -13.41 -15.19
N LEU A 565 16.90 -12.93 -14.14
CA LEU A 565 16.15 -13.77 -13.21
C LEU A 565 14.89 -14.28 -13.94
N SER A 566 14.82 -15.59 -14.22
CA SER A 566 13.57 -16.20 -14.67
C SER A 566 12.57 -16.28 -13.50
N PRO A 567 11.25 -16.10 -13.73
CA PRO A 567 10.21 -16.55 -12.78
C PRO A 567 10.39 -18.06 -12.47
N PRO A 568 9.78 -18.61 -11.39
CA PRO A 568 10.36 -19.66 -10.53
C PRO A 568 10.43 -21.08 -11.11
N THR A 569 10.51 -21.25 -12.43
CA THR A 569 10.76 -22.56 -13.06
C THR A 569 12.16 -22.63 -13.69
N PRO A 570 12.93 -23.72 -13.49
CA PRO A 570 14.38 -23.75 -13.74
C PRO A 570 14.80 -23.93 -15.20
N ALA A 571 13.96 -23.61 -16.19
CA ALA A 571 14.21 -24.05 -17.57
C ALA A 571 13.79 -23.01 -18.62
N ALA A 572 14.61 -21.97 -18.83
CA ALA A 572 14.80 -21.36 -20.15
C ALA A 572 16.14 -20.62 -20.21
N ALA A 573 16.85 -20.78 -21.32
CA ALA A 573 18.17 -20.22 -21.58
C ALA A 573 18.21 -18.70 -21.32
N TYR A 574 19.33 -18.23 -20.77
CA TYR A 574 19.63 -16.80 -20.63
C TYR A 574 19.33 -16.07 -21.95
N LEU A 575 18.35 -15.16 -21.94
CA LEU A 575 18.17 -14.17 -22.99
C LEU A 575 19.35 -13.19 -22.89
N SER A 576 20.53 -13.59 -23.38
CA SER A 576 21.71 -12.74 -23.39
C SER A 576 21.69 -11.85 -24.64
N SER A 577 21.06 -10.69 -24.55
CA SER A 577 21.43 -9.54 -25.37
C SER A 577 22.46 -8.70 -24.61
N GLY A 578 23.44 -8.15 -25.32
CA GLY A 578 24.32 -7.14 -24.73
C GLY A 578 23.51 -5.90 -24.37
N ALA A 579 23.89 -5.20 -23.30
CA ALA A 579 23.19 -4.00 -22.82
C ALA A 579 22.93 -3.01 -23.97
N GLN A 580 21.69 -2.54 -24.09
CA GLN A 580 21.34 -1.62 -25.16
C GLN A 580 21.99 -0.24 -24.96
N SER A 581 22.77 0.20 -25.96
CA SER A 581 23.41 1.53 -25.92
C SER A 581 22.39 2.67 -25.88
N ALA A 582 22.64 3.69 -25.07
CA ALA A 582 21.89 4.95 -25.07
C ALA A 582 21.82 5.65 -26.43
N THR A 583 22.80 5.45 -27.31
CA THR A 583 22.80 6.05 -28.66
C THR A 583 21.87 5.36 -29.64
N SER A 584 21.40 4.16 -29.31
CA SER A 584 20.44 3.40 -30.14
C SER A 584 18.98 3.68 -29.78
N ARG A 585 18.73 4.60 -28.84
CA ARG A 585 17.43 4.87 -28.23
C ARG A 585 17.07 6.34 -28.42
N ALA A 586 15.82 6.64 -28.74
CA ALA A 586 15.33 8.01 -28.78
C ALA A 586 15.06 8.51 -27.35
N MET A 587 16.11 8.97 -26.67
CA MET A 587 15.98 9.53 -25.31
C MET A 587 15.70 11.03 -25.39
N LEU A 588 14.52 11.45 -24.92
CA LEU A 588 13.94 12.76 -25.14
C LEU A 588 13.55 13.45 -23.82
N THR A 589 13.45 14.77 -23.86
CA THR A 589 12.88 15.59 -22.77
C THR A 589 12.31 16.89 -23.31
N TRP A 590 11.75 17.72 -22.43
CA TRP A 590 11.25 19.06 -22.73
C TRP A 590 12.16 20.14 -22.16
N ASN A 591 12.55 21.13 -22.96
CA ASN A 591 13.45 22.20 -22.49
C ASN A 591 12.71 23.44 -21.95
N GLY A 592 11.39 23.38 -21.78
CA GLY A 592 10.53 24.51 -21.44
C GLY A 592 9.76 25.10 -22.63
N SER A 593 10.24 24.88 -23.86
CA SER A 593 9.66 25.46 -25.09
C SER A 593 9.35 24.44 -26.19
N GLN A 594 10.17 23.39 -26.33
CA GLN A 594 10.02 22.32 -27.31
C GLN A 594 10.66 21.03 -26.81
N GLY A 595 10.37 19.92 -27.51
CA GLY A 595 11.09 18.66 -27.34
C GLY A 595 12.55 18.77 -27.75
N VAL A 596 13.43 18.21 -26.95
CA VAL A 596 14.87 18.12 -27.20
C VAL A 596 15.40 16.72 -26.87
N ALA A 597 16.60 16.41 -27.33
CA ALA A 597 17.34 15.25 -26.87
C ALA A 597 17.58 15.31 -25.35
N PHE A 598 17.45 14.18 -24.66
CA PHE A 598 17.87 14.05 -23.26
C PHE A 598 19.40 13.93 -23.19
N ALA A 599 20.09 15.03 -23.48
CA ALA A 599 21.54 15.15 -23.45
C ALA A 599 21.89 16.49 -22.80
N TYR A 600 22.93 16.52 -21.97
CA TYR A 600 23.24 17.68 -21.13
C TYR A 600 23.34 19.00 -21.91
N GLY A 601 24.01 18.98 -23.08
CA GLY A 601 24.15 20.16 -23.95
C GLY A 601 22.86 20.63 -24.63
N SER A 602 21.79 19.83 -24.61
CA SER A 602 20.47 20.17 -25.17
C SER A 602 19.49 20.70 -24.11
N LEU A 603 19.84 20.59 -22.83
CA LEU A 603 19.02 21.07 -21.71
C LEU A 603 19.13 22.59 -21.56
N ASN A 604 18.11 23.21 -20.97
CA ASN A 604 18.18 24.63 -20.63
C ASN A 604 19.06 24.87 -19.38
N SER A 605 19.41 26.14 -19.12
CA SER A 605 20.31 26.49 -18.01
C SER A 605 19.78 26.11 -16.63
N ALA A 606 18.46 26.13 -16.41
CA ALA A 606 17.87 25.75 -15.12
C ALA A 606 17.99 24.24 -14.89
N GLN A 607 17.74 23.44 -15.93
CA GLN A 607 17.89 21.97 -15.90
C GLN A 607 19.35 21.57 -15.72
N GLN A 608 20.28 22.21 -16.44
CA GLN A 608 21.71 21.99 -16.25
C GLN A 608 22.15 22.33 -14.83
N SER A 609 21.65 23.45 -14.27
CA SER A 609 21.93 23.84 -12.89
C SER A 609 21.40 22.81 -11.88
N ALA A 610 20.19 22.29 -12.07
CA ALA A 610 19.64 21.24 -11.22
C ALA A 610 20.53 19.98 -11.23
N LEU A 611 21.01 19.55 -12.40
CA LEU A 611 21.89 18.38 -12.51
C LEU A 611 23.30 18.61 -11.91
N ASN A 612 23.85 19.82 -12.03
CA ASN A 612 25.14 20.16 -11.44
C ASN A 612 25.09 20.29 -9.90
N ASN A 613 23.90 20.54 -9.36
CA ASN A 613 23.68 20.64 -7.91
C ASN A 613 23.35 19.29 -7.26
N ASP A 614 23.53 18.18 -7.99
CA ASP A 614 23.43 16.84 -7.43
C ASP A 614 24.41 16.69 -6.24
N PRO A 615 23.92 16.37 -5.02
CA PRO A 615 24.76 16.29 -3.82
C PRO A 615 25.91 15.26 -3.93
N VAL A 616 25.76 14.21 -4.74
CA VAL A 616 26.77 13.16 -4.93
C VAL A 616 27.99 13.68 -5.70
N LEU A 617 27.84 14.80 -6.42
CA LEU A 617 28.96 15.45 -7.13
C LEU A 617 29.89 16.22 -6.18
N SER A 618 29.44 16.55 -4.97
CA SER A 618 30.23 17.32 -4.00
C SER A 618 31.55 16.63 -3.68
N GLY A 619 32.67 17.33 -3.86
CA GLY A 619 34.01 16.78 -3.65
C GLY A 619 34.52 15.83 -4.75
N THR A 620 33.79 15.71 -5.87
CA THR A 620 34.20 14.90 -7.04
C THR A 620 34.59 15.79 -8.23
N SER A 621 35.23 15.19 -9.25
CA SER A 621 35.47 15.86 -10.54
C SER A 621 34.33 15.67 -11.55
N LEU A 622 33.23 15.05 -11.14
CA LEU A 622 32.09 14.76 -12.01
C LEU A 622 31.19 15.98 -12.16
N THR A 623 30.38 15.99 -13.21
CA THR A 623 29.49 17.11 -13.58
C THR A 623 28.05 16.61 -13.79
N GLY A 624 27.11 17.54 -13.99
CA GLY A 624 25.74 17.19 -14.38
C GLY A 624 25.67 16.40 -15.71
N SER A 625 26.70 16.48 -16.57
CA SER A 625 26.78 15.60 -17.74
C SER A 625 26.97 14.13 -17.37
N ASP A 626 27.70 13.83 -16.29
CA ASP A 626 27.88 12.47 -15.79
C ASP A 626 26.58 11.94 -15.18
N VAL A 627 25.80 12.80 -14.51
CA VAL A 627 24.45 12.47 -14.01
C VAL A 627 23.51 12.11 -15.16
N VAL A 628 23.51 12.90 -16.25
CA VAL A 628 22.73 12.57 -17.46
C VAL A 628 23.18 11.25 -18.06
N ASN A 629 24.48 10.98 -18.15
CA ASN A 629 24.98 9.70 -18.66
C ASN A 629 24.55 8.52 -17.78
N PHE A 630 24.60 8.68 -16.46
CA PHE A 630 24.11 7.68 -15.51
C PHE A 630 22.61 7.37 -15.71
N LEU A 631 21.77 8.41 -15.83
CA LEU A 631 20.34 8.28 -16.13
C LEU A 631 20.09 7.66 -17.50
N ARG A 632 20.97 7.93 -18.47
CA ARG A 632 20.99 7.25 -19.77
C ARG A 632 21.48 5.80 -19.70
N GLY A 633 21.82 5.28 -18.52
CA GLY A 633 22.22 3.89 -18.32
C GLY A 633 23.73 3.64 -18.33
N ASP A 634 24.57 4.68 -18.36
CA ASP A 634 26.01 4.51 -18.12
C ASP A 634 26.26 4.04 -16.68
N ARG A 635 27.00 2.95 -16.55
CA ARG A 635 27.32 2.30 -15.26
C ARG A 635 28.77 2.51 -14.84
N SER A 636 29.57 3.21 -15.65
CA SER A 636 31.02 3.39 -15.44
C SER A 636 31.35 4.15 -14.15
N LYS A 637 30.39 4.92 -13.60
CA LYS A 637 30.53 5.72 -12.38
C LYS A 637 29.78 5.14 -11.18
N GLU A 638 29.27 3.92 -11.28
CA GLU A 638 28.65 3.22 -10.14
C GLU A 638 29.71 2.77 -9.12
N GLN A 639 29.34 2.67 -7.84
CA GLN A 639 30.22 2.19 -6.77
C GLN A 639 30.84 0.82 -7.06
N SER A 640 30.09 -0.08 -7.69
CA SER A 640 30.62 -1.38 -8.16
C SER A 640 31.73 -1.28 -9.21
N LYS A 641 31.95 -0.10 -9.79
CA LYS A 641 33.01 0.25 -10.74
C LYS A 641 33.99 1.30 -10.19
N GLY A 642 33.92 1.59 -8.89
CA GLY A 642 34.80 2.55 -8.20
C GLY A 642 34.37 4.02 -8.34
N GLY A 643 33.15 4.29 -8.81
CA GLY A 643 32.60 5.66 -8.86
C GLY A 643 31.68 6.01 -7.68
N PRO A 644 31.18 7.26 -7.60
CA PRO A 644 30.38 7.72 -6.46
C PRO A 644 28.88 7.45 -6.59
N PHE A 645 28.37 7.09 -7.78
CA PHE A 645 26.94 6.86 -7.99
C PHE A 645 26.51 5.50 -7.46
N ARG A 646 25.25 5.38 -7.04
CA ARG A 646 24.70 4.11 -6.55
C ARG A 646 24.88 2.97 -7.54
N THR A 647 25.14 1.78 -7.01
CA THR A 647 25.12 0.56 -7.83
C THR A 647 23.67 0.18 -8.13
N ARG A 648 23.35 -0.03 -9.40
CA ARG A 648 22.02 -0.45 -9.84
C ARG A 648 21.97 -1.95 -10.12
N THR A 649 20.86 -2.59 -9.78
CA THR A 649 20.59 -3.97 -10.22
C THR A 649 20.16 -4.00 -11.69
N SER A 650 19.26 -3.10 -12.08
CA SER A 650 18.82 -2.88 -13.46
C SER A 650 18.85 -1.40 -13.79
N VAL A 651 19.03 -1.08 -15.08
CA VAL A 651 18.89 0.28 -15.61
C VAL A 651 17.43 0.73 -15.61
N LEU A 652 16.50 -0.22 -15.81
CA LEU A 652 15.06 0.06 -15.77
C LEU A 652 14.58 0.21 -14.32
N GLY A 653 14.00 1.37 -14.03
CA GLY A 653 13.33 1.66 -12.76
C GLY A 653 12.08 0.80 -12.53
N ASP A 654 11.57 0.83 -11.30
CA ASP A 654 10.35 0.12 -10.94
C ASP A 654 9.11 0.65 -11.68
N ILE A 655 8.23 -0.27 -12.09
CA ILE A 655 6.91 0.01 -12.65
C ILE A 655 5.87 -0.38 -11.59
N VAL A 656 5.30 0.62 -10.90
CA VAL A 656 4.38 0.41 -9.75
C VAL A 656 2.95 0.84 -10.07
N GLY A 657 2.71 2.12 -10.34
CA GLY A 657 1.36 2.64 -10.65
C GLY A 657 1.01 2.62 -12.14
N SER A 658 2.01 2.44 -13.01
CA SER A 658 1.83 2.55 -14.45
C SER A 658 1.56 1.19 -15.09
N SER A 659 0.39 1.05 -15.72
CA SER A 659 0.07 -0.12 -16.51
C SER A 659 0.69 -0.02 -17.91
N PRO A 660 1.29 -1.10 -18.44
CA PRO A 660 1.75 -1.14 -19.83
C PRO A 660 0.62 -0.84 -20.83
N VAL A 661 0.90 -0.02 -21.84
CA VAL A 661 -0.03 0.34 -22.92
C VAL A 661 0.54 -0.03 -24.27
N TRP A 662 -0.12 -0.95 -24.97
CA TRP A 662 0.29 -1.39 -26.29
C TRP A 662 -0.33 -0.55 -27.39
N VAL A 663 0.49 -0.18 -28.38
CA VAL A 663 0.06 0.50 -29.61
C VAL A 663 0.63 -0.24 -30.82
N GLY A 664 -0.25 -0.76 -31.67
CA GLY A 664 0.08 -1.36 -32.97
C GLY A 664 -0.74 -0.72 -34.08
N PRO A 665 -1.19 -1.43 -35.13
CA PRO A 665 -2.03 -0.84 -36.16
C PRO A 665 -3.27 -0.13 -35.61
N PRO A 666 -3.66 1.03 -36.16
CA PRO A 666 -4.92 1.68 -35.81
C PRO A 666 -6.09 0.71 -36.02
N ASN A 667 -6.96 0.60 -35.02
CA ASN A 667 -8.06 -0.38 -35.00
C ASN A 667 -9.35 0.18 -34.40
N LEU A 668 -9.45 1.50 -34.23
CA LEU A 668 -10.68 2.12 -33.73
C LEU A 668 -11.78 1.99 -34.80
N SER A 669 -13.02 1.84 -34.36
CA SER A 669 -14.18 1.72 -35.25
C SER A 669 -14.71 3.09 -35.67
N TYR A 670 -13.84 4.00 -36.12
CA TYR A 670 -14.27 5.32 -36.58
C TYR A 670 -14.99 5.27 -37.94
N PRO A 671 -15.96 6.15 -38.16
CA PRO A 671 -16.78 6.11 -39.35
C PRO A 671 -15.98 6.58 -40.57
N THR A 672 -16.36 6.07 -41.75
CA THR A 672 -15.74 6.48 -43.02
C THR A 672 -16.12 7.90 -43.43
N SER A 673 -17.30 8.35 -43.00
CA SER A 673 -17.78 9.72 -43.12
C SER A 673 -18.15 10.20 -41.73
N TRP A 674 -17.50 11.27 -41.31
CA TRP A 674 -17.80 11.94 -40.05
C TRP A 674 -19.02 12.83 -40.19
N GLY A 675 -19.76 12.96 -39.11
CA GLY A 675 -20.90 13.85 -38.95
C GLY A 675 -21.11 14.09 -37.47
N ASP A 676 -21.61 15.27 -37.13
CA ASP A 676 -22.09 15.60 -35.79
C ASP A 676 -23.62 15.59 -35.85
N ALA A 677 -24.25 14.69 -35.10
CA ALA A 677 -25.68 14.45 -35.11
C ALA A 677 -26.47 15.64 -34.55
N LEU A 678 -25.89 16.40 -33.61
CA LEU A 678 -26.49 17.61 -33.06
C LEU A 678 -26.24 18.83 -33.95
N TYR A 679 -25.04 18.94 -34.53
CA TYR A 679 -24.58 20.12 -35.26
C TYR A 679 -24.16 19.81 -36.70
N THR A 680 -25.12 19.32 -37.48
CA THR A 680 -24.93 18.97 -38.90
C THR A 680 -24.42 20.11 -39.80
N SER A 681 -24.51 21.37 -39.37
CA SER A 681 -23.96 22.54 -40.09
C SER A 681 -22.45 22.68 -39.98
N LEU A 682 -21.81 22.04 -38.99
CA LEU A 682 -20.37 22.06 -38.81
C LEU A 682 -19.73 20.97 -39.67
N ALA A 683 -19.09 21.37 -40.77
CA ALA A 683 -18.43 20.43 -41.67
C ALA A 683 -17.23 19.75 -40.98
N PRO A 684 -17.22 18.40 -40.84
CA PRO A 684 -16.11 17.69 -40.22
C PRO A 684 -14.87 17.72 -41.10
N ALA A 685 -13.74 18.13 -40.53
CA ALA A 685 -12.47 18.21 -41.24
C ALA A 685 -11.93 16.84 -41.65
N GLU A 686 -12.37 15.80 -40.95
CA GLU A 686 -12.04 14.39 -41.16
C GLU A 686 -12.55 13.86 -42.53
N ASN A 687 -13.51 14.54 -43.15
CA ASN A 687 -14.12 14.16 -44.43
C ASN A 687 -13.29 14.55 -45.66
N ALA A 688 -12.11 15.17 -45.50
CA ALA A 688 -11.23 15.48 -46.62
C ALA A 688 -10.74 14.19 -47.30
N ALA A 689 -11.18 13.95 -48.55
CA ALA A 689 -11.13 12.65 -49.21
C ALA A 689 -9.75 11.96 -49.29
N SER A 690 -8.64 12.71 -49.28
CA SER A 690 -7.29 12.15 -49.35
C SER A 690 -6.79 11.52 -48.04
N ASN A 691 -7.42 11.78 -46.89
CA ASN A 691 -6.90 11.44 -45.56
C ASN A 691 -7.96 10.83 -44.62
N SER A 692 -8.84 9.96 -45.14
CA SER A 692 -9.83 9.25 -44.32
C SER A 692 -9.16 8.33 -43.28
N TYR A 693 -9.91 7.98 -42.21
CA TYR A 693 -9.40 7.05 -41.20
C TYR A 693 -9.12 5.65 -41.80
N GLY A 694 -9.91 5.21 -42.78
CA GLY A 694 -9.65 3.96 -43.49
C GLY A 694 -8.31 3.96 -44.25
N SER A 695 -7.91 5.10 -44.82
CA SER A 695 -6.57 5.28 -45.40
C SER A 695 -5.50 5.26 -44.32
N PHE A 696 -5.72 5.89 -43.16
CA PHE A 696 -4.80 5.85 -42.02
C PHE A 696 -4.56 4.43 -41.49
N VAL A 697 -5.62 3.65 -41.30
CA VAL A 697 -5.56 2.22 -40.93
C VAL A 697 -4.76 1.43 -41.97
N SER A 698 -5.07 1.63 -43.26
CA SER A 698 -4.40 0.91 -44.36
C SER A 698 -2.91 1.23 -44.43
N ASN A 699 -2.54 2.50 -44.28
CA ASN A 699 -1.15 2.99 -44.32
C ASN A 699 -0.34 2.53 -43.11
N ASN A 700 -0.98 2.32 -41.96
CA ASN A 700 -0.32 1.93 -40.71
C ASN A 700 -0.53 0.45 -40.35
N LYS A 701 -1.01 -0.40 -41.27
CA LYS A 701 -1.27 -1.82 -41.01
C LYS A 701 -0.01 -2.60 -40.58
N THR A 702 1.17 -2.14 -41.00
CA THR A 702 2.47 -2.74 -40.66
C THR A 702 3.25 -1.90 -39.64
N ARG A 703 2.58 -0.97 -38.94
CA ARG A 703 3.19 -0.15 -37.90
C ARG A 703 3.90 -1.03 -36.88
N GLN A 704 5.13 -0.67 -36.52
CA GLN A 704 5.87 -1.34 -35.46
C GLN A 704 5.06 -1.27 -34.17
N HIS A 705 4.84 -2.40 -33.51
CA HIS A 705 4.15 -2.42 -32.23
C HIS A 705 5.09 -1.96 -31.13
N VAL A 706 4.57 -1.15 -30.22
CA VAL A 706 5.31 -0.61 -29.08
C VAL A 706 4.48 -0.74 -27.82
N VAL A 707 5.12 -1.12 -26.71
CA VAL A 707 4.51 -1.14 -25.38
C VAL A 707 5.12 -0.02 -24.56
N TYR A 708 4.27 0.86 -24.04
CA TYR A 708 4.65 2.03 -23.26
C TYR A 708 4.36 1.85 -21.77
N ALA A 709 5.26 2.26 -20.90
CA ALA A 709 5.03 2.27 -19.45
C ALA A 709 5.82 3.39 -18.77
N GLY A 710 5.19 4.05 -17.79
CA GLY A 710 5.87 4.94 -16.86
C GLY A 710 6.70 4.14 -15.86
N SER A 711 7.87 4.66 -15.52
CA SER A 711 8.82 4.04 -14.60
C SER A 711 9.41 5.08 -13.63
N ASN A 712 9.74 4.63 -12.43
CA ASN A 712 10.27 5.48 -11.36
C ASN A 712 11.79 5.70 -11.44
N ASP A 713 12.42 5.36 -12.57
CA ASP A 713 13.67 6.00 -13.02
C ASP A 713 13.42 7.35 -13.70
N GLY A 714 12.16 7.78 -13.78
CA GLY A 714 11.73 9.10 -14.22
C GLY A 714 11.34 9.20 -15.69
N PHE A 715 11.32 8.07 -16.41
CA PHE A 715 10.94 8.02 -17.81
C PHE A 715 9.58 7.37 -18.03
N VAL A 716 8.91 7.76 -19.12
CA VAL A 716 8.03 6.85 -19.85
C VAL A 716 8.86 6.17 -20.94
N HIS A 717 8.86 4.84 -20.95
CA HIS A 717 9.61 4.02 -21.90
C HIS A 717 8.68 3.44 -22.97
N GLY A 718 9.21 3.15 -24.16
CA GLY A 718 8.50 2.45 -25.24
C GLY A 718 9.34 1.31 -25.82
N PHE A 719 8.88 0.05 -25.69
CA PHE A 719 9.61 -1.16 -26.05
C PHE A 719 9.02 -1.88 -27.28
N ALA A 720 9.89 -2.43 -28.13
CA ALA A 720 9.51 -3.10 -29.37
C ALA A 720 8.80 -4.44 -29.13
N ALA A 721 7.60 -4.58 -29.71
CA ALA A 721 6.68 -5.69 -29.45
C ALA A 721 6.19 -6.41 -30.73
N GLY A 722 7.06 -6.48 -31.75
CA GLY A 722 6.77 -7.11 -33.03
C GLY A 722 6.01 -6.22 -34.01
N LYS A 723 5.57 -6.78 -35.14
CA LYS A 723 4.75 -6.08 -36.14
C LYS A 723 4.04 -7.06 -37.06
N TYR A 724 2.98 -6.63 -37.75
CA TYR A 724 2.41 -7.40 -38.85
C TYR A 724 3.18 -7.19 -40.16
N THR A 725 3.29 -8.24 -40.96
CA THR A 725 3.76 -8.17 -42.35
C THR A 725 2.68 -7.58 -43.26
N SER A 726 3.03 -7.25 -44.50
CA SER A 726 2.06 -6.80 -45.51
C SER A 726 0.98 -7.85 -45.82
N THR A 727 1.21 -9.12 -45.52
CA THR A 727 0.26 -10.23 -45.67
C THR A 727 -0.61 -10.46 -44.42
N GLY A 728 -0.45 -9.67 -43.36
CA GLY A 728 -1.22 -9.80 -42.11
C GLY A 728 -0.69 -10.84 -41.13
N THR A 729 0.50 -11.39 -41.36
CA THR A 729 1.14 -12.36 -40.46
C THR A 729 1.91 -11.63 -39.36
N PHE A 730 1.76 -12.05 -38.09
CA PHE A 730 2.54 -11.48 -37.00
C PHE A 730 4.01 -11.92 -37.11
N SER A 731 4.92 -10.94 -37.15
CA SER A 731 6.37 -11.15 -37.24
C SER A 731 7.01 -10.92 -35.88
N THR A 732 7.72 -11.93 -35.38
CA THR A 732 8.47 -11.86 -34.11
C THR A 732 9.85 -11.23 -34.26
N THR A 733 10.28 -10.86 -35.47
CA THR A 733 11.62 -10.31 -35.74
C THR A 733 11.96 -9.05 -34.95
N THR A 734 10.96 -8.21 -34.66
CA THR A 734 11.07 -7.00 -33.84
C THR A 734 10.33 -7.14 -32.51
N ASN A 735 10.01 -8.36 -32.10
CA ASN A 735 9.37 -8.68 -30.82
C ASN A 735 10.45 -9.09 -29.82
N ASN A 736 11.27 -8.12 -29.42
CA ASN A 736 12.51 -8.37 -28.70
C ASN A 736 12.72 -7.46 -27.48
N GLY A 737 11.72 -6.68 -27.08
CA GLY A 737 11.81 -5.87 -25.85
C GLY A 737 12.83 -4.74 -25.89
N LYS A 738 13.45 -4.44 -27.03
CA LYS A 738 14.38 -3.31 -27.16
C LYS A 738 13.65 -1.99 -26.98
N GLU A 739 14.24 -1.09 -26.20
CA GLU A 739 13.71 0.27 -26.02
C GLU A 739 13.90 1.07 -27.31
N LEU A 740 12.82 1.64 -27.82
CA LEU A 740 12.81 2.48 -29.01
C LEU A 740 12.83 3.97 -28.64
N ILE A 741 12.13 4.33 -27.57
CA ILE A 741 11.95 5.70 -27.10
C ILE A 741 11.88 5.74 -25.57
N ALA A 742 12.43 6.78 -24.97
CA ALA A 742 12.27 7.10 -23.56
C ALA A 742 12.11 8.62 -23.40
N TYR A 743 11.11 9.07 -22.67
CA TYR A 743 10.86 10.49 -22.42
C TYR A 743 10.88 10.78 -20.92
N MET A 744 11.75 11.70 -20.49
CA MET A 744 11.78 12.20 -19.13
C MET A 744 11.12 13.58 -19.08
N PRO A 745 9.98 13.73 -18.37
CA PRO A 745 9.35 15.03 -18.21
C PRO A 745 10.27 16.07 -17.56
N SER A 746 10.20 17.31 -18.01
CA SER A 746 11.01 18.42 -17.46
C SER A 746 10.72 18.66 -15.97
N THR A 747 9.49 18.38 -15.54
CA THR A 747 9.07 18.42 -14.13
C THR A 747 9.86 17.43 -13.28
N VAL A 748 10.15 16.22 -13.79
CA VAL A 748 10.98 15.22 -13.11
C VAL A 748 12.44 15.65 -13.07
N LEU A 749 12.96 16.22 -14.17
CA LEU A 749 14.33 16.75 -14.20
C LEU A 749 14.58 17.86 -13.18
N GLY A 750 13.61 18.76 -12.99
CA GLY A 750 13.71 19.82 -11.99
C GLY A 750 13.77 19.28 -10.55
N GLN A 751 13.24 18.06 -10.32
CA GLN A 751 13.22 17.43 -9.01
C GLN A 751 14.50 16.67 -8.64
N ILE A 752 15.54 16.71 -9.47
CA ILE A 752 16.80 16.02 -9.17
C ILE A 752 17.61 16.74 -8.06
N ALA A 753 17.46 18.07 -7.91
CA ALA A 753 18.16 18.84 -6.87
C ALA A 753 17.26 19.62 -5.89
N THR A 754 16.02 19.91 -6.26
CA THR A 754 15.11 20.75 -5.47
C THR A 754 13.71 20.15 -5.43
N ASN A 755 13.06 20.14 -4.27
CA ASN A 755 11.66 19.74 -4.20
C ASN A 755 10.78 20.82 -4.90
N PRO A 756 9.50 20.55 -5.19
CA PRO A 756 8.60 21.52 -5.82
C PRO A 756 8.45 22.86 -5.06
N SER A 757 8.84 22.92 -3.79
CA SER A 757 8.83 24.14 -2.96
C SER A 757 10.15 24.92 -2.95
N GLY A 758 11.16 24.50 -3.74
CA GLY A 758 12.47 25.16 -3.81
C GLY A 758 13.41 24.88 -2.63
N THR A 759 13.06 23.94 -1.76
CA THR A 759 13.90 23.46 -0.65
C THR A 759 14.86 22.38 -1.16
N PRO A 760 16.15 22.39 -0.73
CA PRO A 760 17.06 21.29 -1.03
C PRO A 760 16.45 19.95 -0.60
N ILE A 761 16.45 18.98 -1.51
CA ILE A 761 15.96 17.63 -1.23
C ILE A 761 16.97 16.96 -0.28
N ASN A 762 16.49 16.11 0.64
CA ASN A 762 17.38 15.15 1.31
C ASN A 762 18.18 14.42 0.24
N SER A 763 19.52 14.47 0.33
CA SER A 763 20.44 13.92 -0.67
C SER A 763 20.14 12.46 -1.05
N ASN A 764 19.47 11.71 -0.18
CA ASN A 764 19.12 10.32 -0.40
C ASN A 764 17.98 10.11 -1.41
N PHE A 765 17.17 11.11 -1.78
CA PHE A 765 16.12 10.92 -2.81
C PHE A 765 16.61 11.09 -4.25
N ASN A 766 17.88 11.45 -4.44
CA ASN A 766 18.44 11.64 -5.78
C ASN A 766 18.75 10.29 -6.43
N PHE A 767 18.45 10.16 -7.73
CA PHE A 767 18.71 8.96 -8.54
C PHE A 767 20.14 8.43 -8.44
N THR A 768 21.13 9.27 -8.18
CA THR A 768 22.55 8.92 -8.09
C THR A 768 22.99 8.48 -6.69
N ALA A 769 22.18 8.72 -5.65
CA ALA A 769 22.59 8.60 -4.25
C ALA A 769 22.81 7.15 -3.81
N PRO A 770 23.98 6.78 -3.24
CA PRO A 770 24.22 5.43 -2.72
C PRO A 770 23.18 4.93 -1.71
N GLY A 771 22.69 5.82 -0.85
CA GLY A 771 21.62 5.55 0.11
C GLY A 771 20.22 5.82 -0.43
N TYR A 772 19.99 5.61 -1.73
CA TYR A 772 18.74 5.97 -2.41
C TYR A 772 17.50 5.55 -1.62
N THR A 773 16.76 6.54 -1.14
CA THR A 773 15.41 6.36 -0.61
C THR A 773 14.44 6.55 -1.75
N HIS A 774 13.60 5.54 -1.97
CA HIS A 774 12.70 5.52 -3.11
C HIS A 774 11.69 6.66 -3.09
N ARG A 775 11.37 7.14 -4.29
CA ARG A 775 10.32 8.10 -4.56
C ARG A 775 9.73 7.80 -5.93
N TYR A 776 8.43 8.02 -6.08
CA TYR A 776 7.75 7.95 -7.37
C TYR A 776 8.13 9.13 -8.28
N PHE A 777 8.21 8.90 -9.60
CA PHE A 777 8.55 9.94 -10.58
C PHE A 777 7.61 9.96 -11.80
N VAL A 778 7.54 8.86 -12.56
CA VAL A 778 6.56 8.71 -13.65
C VAL A 778 5.75 7.46 -13.38
N ASP A 779 4.71 7.62 -12.56
CA ASP A 779 4.00 6.48 -11.99
C ASP A 779 2.56 6.33 -12.52
N ALA A 780 2.07 7.27 -13.34
CA ALA A 780 0.73 7.17 -13.93
C ALA A 780 0.72 6.30 -15.20
N THR A 781 -0.41 5.64 -15.45
CA THR A 781 -0.67 4.93 -16.71
C THR A 781 -0.91 5.95 -17.83
N PRO A 782 -0.10 5.98 -18.90
CA PRO A 782 -0.36 6.87 -20.03
C PRO A 782 -1.62 6.44 -20.79
N GLY A 783 -2.36 7.39 -21.35
CA GLY A 783 -3.45 7.16 -22.27
C GLY A 783 -2.99 7.30 -23.72
N THR A 784 -3.71 6.67 -24.65
CA THR A 784 -3.45 6.79 -26.10
C THR A 784 -4.74 7.06 -26.86
N GLY A 785 -4.65 7.76 -27.97
CA GLY A 785 -5.78 7.92 -28.88
C GLY A 785 -5.38 8.43 -30.25
N ASP A 786 -6.16 8.02 -31.26
CA ASP A 786 -6.04 8.59 -32.59
C ASP A 786 -6.85 9.89 -32.67
N LEU A 787 -6.33 10.88 -33.36
CA LEU A 787 -6.94 12.20 -33.51
C LEU A 787 -6.58 12.80 -34.87
N TYR A 788 -7.41 13.76 -35.31
CA TYR A 788 -7.24 14.40 -36.61
C TYR A 788 -6.89 15.88 -36.46
N TYR A 789 -5.78 16.30 -37.07
CA TYR A 789 -5.40 17.70 -37.18
C TYR A 789 -4.45 17.90 -38.36
N ASN A 790 -4.36 19.14 -38.85
CA ASN A 790 -3.51 19.51 -39.98
C ASN A 790 -3.76 18.61 -41.21
N GLY A 791 -5.02 18.24 -41.43
CA GLY A 791 -5.44 17.41 -42.54
C GLY A 791 -5.01 15.94 -42.49
N ALA A 792 -4.53 15.42 -41.35
CA ALA A 792 -4.09 14.02 -41.23
C ALA A 792 -4.46 13.40 -39.87
N TRP A 793 -4.53 12.07 -39.86
CA TRP A 793 -4.67 11.27 -38.64
C TRP A 793 -3.32 11.02 -37.98
N HIS A 794 -3.29 11.12 -36.66
CA HIS A 794 -2.13 10.88 -35.80
C HIS A 794 -2.53 9.97 -34.65
N THR A 795 -1.56 9.40 -33.95
CA THR A 795 -1.73 8.69 -32.67
C THR A 795 -0.90 9.39 -31.61
N TRP A 796 -1.54 9.90 -30.56
CA TRP A 796 -0.85 10.50 -29.43
C TRP A 796 -0.83 9.58 -28.21
N LEU A 797 0.23 9.71 -27.43
CA LEU A 797 0.37 9.18 -26.07
C LEU A 797 0.40 10.36 -25.11
N VAL A 798 -0.45 10.34 -24.09
CA VAL A 798 -0.57 11.42 -23.10
C VAL A 798 -0.53 10.82 -21.70
N GLY A 799 0.32 11.35 -20.81
CA GLY A 799 0.44 10.81 -19.45
C GLY A 799 0.56 11.88 -18.38
N GLY A 800 0.11 11.54 -17.18
CA GLY A 800 0.46 12.25 -15.95
C GLY A 800 1.73 11.71 -15.31
N LEU A 801 2.07 12.20 -14.12
CA LEU A 801 3.25 11.76 -13.36
C LEU A 801 2.90 10.87 -12.15
N GLY A 802 1.61 10.72 -11.82
CA GLY A 802 1.17 9.98 -10.64
C GLY A 802 1.77 10.59 -9.38
N GLY A 803 2.40 9.76 -8.53
CA GLY A 803 3.08 10.22 -7.31
C GLY A 803 4.32 11.09 -7.54
N GLY A 804 4.80 11.23 -8.78
CA GLY A 804 6.00 12.00 -9.07
C GLY A 804 5.81 13.49 -9.26
N GLY A 805 4.58 13.98 -9.49
CA GLY A 805 4.34 15.42 -9.48
C GLY A 805 3.09 15.89 -10.20
N GLN A 806 2.96 17.21 -10.27
CA GLN A 806 1.84 17.92 -10.87
C GLN A 806 2.22 18.33 -12.30
N GLY A 807 2.05 17.40 -13.24
CA GLY A 807 2.42 17.60 -14.64
C GLY A 807 1.77 16.61 -15.59
N VAL A 808 1.69 16.99 -16.87
CA VAL A 808 1.11 16.20 -17.96
C VAL A 808 1.99 16.38 -19.19
N TYR A 809 2.21 15.29 -19.94
CA TYR A 809 2.97 15.32 -21.19
C TYR A 809 2.19 14.67 -22.32
N ALA A 810 2.49 15.07 -23.56
CA ALA A 810 1.95 14.49 -24.77
C ALA A 810 3.06 14.21 -25.80
N LEU A 811 3.06 13.02 -26.38
CA LEU A 811 3.97 12.55 -27.41
C LEU A 811 3.19 12.16 -28.67
N ASP A 812 3.71 12.52 -29.84
CA ASP A 812 3.24 11.98 -31.11
C ASP A 812 3.97 10.67 -31.40
N ILE A 813 3.23 9.56 -31.30
CA ILE A 813 3.74 8.20 -31.46
C ILE A 813 3.24 7.55 -32.75
N THR A 814 2.76 8.35 -33.71
CA THR A 814 2.12 7.86 -34.93
C THR A 814 3.00 6.89 -35.69
N ASN A 815 4.29 7.21 -35.83
CA ASN A 815 5.27 6.42 -36.60
C ASN A 815 6.54 6.11 -35.78
N PRO A 816 6.63 4.91 -35.18
CA PRO A 816 7.82 4.48 -34.43
C PRO A 816 9.13 4.43 -35.24
N ALA A 817 9.07 4.38 -36.58
CA ALA A 817 10.27 4.44 -37.41
C ALA A 817 10.95 5.82 -37.38
N ASN A 818 10.22 6.86 -36.95
CA ASN A 818 10.74 8.22 -36.81
C ASN A 818 11.31 8.51 -35.41
N PHE A 819 11.31 7.54 -34.49
CA PHE A 819 11.86 7.73 -33.15
C PHE A 819 13.37 7.96 -33.22
N SER A 820 13.76 9.22 -33.02
CA SER A 820 15.15 9.67 -33.04
C SER A 820 15.28 10.94 -32.21
N GLN A 821 16.45 11.12 -31.57
CA GLN A 821 16.79 12.37 -30.88
C GLN A 821 16.77 13.59 -31.81
N SER A 822 17.01 13.43 -33.12
CA SER A 822 16.92 14.52 -34.10
C SER A 822 15.49 15.01 -34.35
N ASN A 823 14.50 14.18 -34.04
CA ASN A 823 13.09 14.46 -34.26
C ASN A 823 12.39 14.86 -32.94
N ALA A 824 13.14 15.18 -31.89
CA ALA A 824 12.59 15.45 -30.57
C ALA A 824 11.49 16.54 -30.58
N SER A 825 11.68 17.60 -31.37
CA SER A 825 10.74 18.72 -31.46
C SER A 825 9.42 18.38 -32.14
N THR A 826 9.35 17.28 -32.90
CA THR A 826 8.10 16.78 -33.50
C THR A 826 7.52 15.59 -32.76
N LEU A 827 8.32 14.87 -31.96
CA LEU A 827 7.85 13.75 -31.13
C LEU A 827 7.26 14.22 -29.81
N VAL A 828 7.81 15.26 -29.17
CA VAL A 828 7.26 15.81 -27.92
C VAL A 828 6.33 16.97 -28.24
N VAL A 829 5.03 16.73 -28.14
CA VAL A 829 3.98 17.70 -28.49
C VAL A 829 3.96 18.84 -27.49
N LYS A 830 3.85 18.52 -26.20
CA LYS A 830 3.71 19.50 -25.11
C LYS A 830 3.99 18.87 -23.75
N GLU A 831 4.52 19.67 -22.84
CA GLU A 831 4.44 19.41 -21.40
C GLU A 831 3.71 20.57 -20.71
N LEU A 832 2.78 20.23 -19.82
CA LEU A 832 2.02 21.15 -18.98
C LEU A 832 2.37 20.89 -17.51
N ASN A 833 2.66 21.96 -16.78
CA ASN A 833 2.94 21.92 -15.34
C ASN A 833 2.57 23.27 -14.70
N LEU A 834 2.83 23.42 -13.41
CA LEU A 834 2.49 24.64 -12.65
C LEU A 834 3.11 25.93 -13.21
N SER A 835 4.19 25.85 -13.99
CA SER A 835 4.86 27.03 -14.54
C SER A 835 4.24 27.54 -15.84
N ASN A 836 3.54 26.68 -16.60
CA ASN A 836 3.10 27.00 -17.96
C ASN A 836 1.64 26.65 -18.28
N LEU A 837 0.90 26.04 -17.35
CA LEU A 837 -0.52 25.77 -17.52
C LEU A 837 -1.34 27.07 -17.38
N THR A 838 -2.16 27.36 -18.39
CA THR A 838 -3.12 28.48 -18.40
C THR A 838 -4.38 28.05 -19.12
N CYS A 839 -5.55 28.34 -18.55
CA CYS A 839 -6.84 28.00 -19.16
C CYS A 839 -7.51 29.25 -19.72
N ALA A 840 -8.22 29.09 -20.84
CA ALA A 840 -8.91 30.18 -21.52
C ALA A 840 -10.02 30.80 -20.66
N ASN A 841 -10.67 30.00 -19.81
CA ASN A 841 -11.74 30.42 -18.92
C ASN A 841 -11.29 30.68 -17.47
N ASN A 842 -10.05 30.33 -17.12
CA ASN A 842 -9.47 30.61 -15.81
C ASN A 842 -7.92 30.72 -15.91
N ALA A 843 -7.40 31.94 -15.78
CA ALA A 843 -5.96 32.17 -15.84
C ALA A 843 -5.17 31.54 -14.67
N ASN A 844 -5.85 31.22 -13.57
CA ASN A 844 -5.26 30.62 -12.36
C ASN A 844 -5.45 29.10 -12.27
N CYS A 845 -6.00 28.45 -13.30
CA CYS A 845 -6.31 27.02 -13.28
C CYS A 845 -5.11 26.09 -13.03
N LYS A 846 -3.87 26.61 -13.17
CA LYS A 846 -2.65 25.91 -12.74
C LYS A 846 -2.66 25.54 -11.26
N ASN A 847 -3.37 26.29 -10.42
CA ASN A 847 -3.49 26.00 -8.99
C ASN A 847 -4.40 24.80 -8.73
N ASP A 848 -5.25 24.45 -9.69
CA ASP A 848 -6.15 23.32 -9.66
C ASP A 848 -5.49 22.05 -10.22
N LEU A 849 -4.30 22.13 -10.83
CA LEU A 849 -3.51 20.97 -11.22
C LEU A 849 -2.87 20.29 -10.00
N GLY A 850 -3.30 19.06 -9.74
CA GLY A 850 -2.79 18.15 -8.72
C GLY A 850 -1.86 17.07 -9.28
N TYR A 851 -1.56 16.08 -8.43
CA TYR A 851 -0.84 14.86 -8.80
C TYR A 851 -1.70 14.04 -9.77
N SER A 852 -1.20 13.89 -10.99
CA SER A 852 -1.96 13.40 -12.14
C SER A 852 -1.87 11.87 -12.25
N TYR A 853 -2.65 11.15 -11.45
CA TYR A 853 -2.73 9.68 -11.49
C TYR A 853 -3.67 9.14 -12.57
N GLY A 854 -4.65 9.95 -12.98
CA GLY A 854 -5.64 9.57 -13.99
C GLY A 854 -5.04 9.34 -15.37
N THR A 855 -5.63 8.41 -16.12
CA THR A 855 -5.29 8.16 -17.53
C THR A 855 -6.04 9.15 -18.43
N PRO A 856 -5.35 10.03 -19.18
CA PRO A 856 -6.01 10.96 -20.10
C PRO A 856 -6.72 10.24 -21.25
N ILE A 857 -7.78 10.84 -21.78
CA ILE A 857 -8.53 10.35 -22.95
C ILE A 857 -8.49 11.38 -24.09
N VAL A 858 -8.56 10.94 -25.34
CA VAL A 858 -8.45 11.83 -26.53
C VAL A 858 -9.70 11.76 -27.40
N ARG A 859 -10.53 12.82 -27.47
CA ARG A 859 -11.87 12.79 -28.09
C ARG A 859 -12.21 13.94 -29.01
N ARG A 860 -13.13 13.64 -29.93
CA ARG A 860 -13.75 14.61 -30.81
C ARG A 860 -14.88 15.33 -30.08
N MET A 861 -14.83 16.65 -30.07
CA MET A 861 -15.79 17.52 -29.40
C MET A 861 -16.74 18.17 -30.41
N HIS A 862 -17.94 18.61 -29.98
CA HIS A 862 -18.92 19.26 -30.87
C HIS A 862 -18.46 20.59 -31.50
N ASN A 863 -17.39 21.20 -31.01
CA ASN A 863 -16.84 22.43 -31.59
C ASN A 863 -16.03 22.19 -32.88
N GLY A 864 -15.84 20.95 -33.30
CA GLY A 864 -15.03 20.59 -34.47
C GLY A 864 -13.61 20.09 -34.14
N ASP A 865 -13.12 20.35 -32.93
CA ASP A 865 -11.76 20.00 -32.52
C ASP A 865 -11.68 18.63 -31.84
N TRP A 866 -10.49 18.05 -31.87
CA TRP A 866 -10.11 16.98 -30.95
C TRP A 866 -9.63 17.58 -29.63
N ALA A 867 -9.70 16.82 -28.53
CA ALA A 867 -9.27 17.28 -27.22
C ALA A 867 -8.68 16.15 -26.39
N VAL A 868 -7.65 16.49 -25.62
CA VAL A 868 -7.15 15.67 -24.51
C VAL A 868 -7.92 16.07 -23.25
N ILE A 869 -8.54 15.09 -22.59
CA ILE A 869 -9.38 15.30 -21.41
C ILE A 869 -8.80 14.50 -20.25
N LEU A 870 -8.71 15.13 -19.08
CA LEU A 870 -8.16 14.53 -17.88
C LEU A 870 -8.76 15.12 -16.61
N GLY A 871 -8.70 14.36 -15.53
CA GLY A 871 -8.96 14.88 -14.19
C GLY A 871 -7.83 15.80 -13.73
N ASN A 872 -8.16 16.72 -12.84
CA ASN A 872 -7.18 17.66 -12.31
C ASN A 872 -6.14 17.00 -11.39
N GLY A 873 -6.41 15.80 -10.88
CA GLY A 873 -5.53 15.07 -9.97
C GLY A 873 -5.74 15.47 -8.50
N TYR A 874 -4.94 14.86 -7.63
CA TYR A 874 -5.09 15.04 -6.17
C TYR A 874 -4.17 16.12 -5.62
N ASN A 875 -4.57 16.74 -4.51
CA ASN A 875 -3.75 17.71 -3.80
C ASN A 875 -3.25 18.83 -4.71
N SER A 876 -4.16 19.39 -5.49
CA SER A 876 -3.98 20.69 -6.12
C SER A 876 -3.89 21.78 -5.03
N SER A 877 -3.32 22.94 -5.36
CA SER A 877 -3.15 24.05 -4.41
C SER A 877 -4.49 24.61 -3.90
N THR A 878 -5.54 24.54 -4.71
CA THR A 878 -6.93 24.92 -4.34
C THR A 878 -7.68 23.79 -3.64
N GLY A 879 -7.29 22.53 -3.88
CA GLY A 879 -7.95 21.33 -3.36
C GLY A 879 -9.32 21.05 -3.94
N THR A 880 -9.74 21.72 -5.02
CA THR A 880 -11.02 21.49 -5.71
C THR A 880 -10.96 20.28 -6.64
N ALA A 881 -12.10 19.64 -6.86
CA ALA A 881 -12.29 18.65 -7.92
C ALA A 881 -12.64 19.33 -9.24
N ALA A 882 -11.84 19.10 -10.27
CA ALA A 882 -12.04 19.70 -11.60
C ALA A 882 -11.61 18.74 -12.72
N ILE A 883 -11.97 19.07 -13.95
CA ILE A 883 -11.41 18.43 -15.15
C ILE A 883 -10.79 19.46 -16.08
N PHE A 884 -9.78 19.04 -16.83
CA PHE A 884 -9.17 19.82 -17.89
C PHE A 884 -9.53 19.25 -19.26
N ILE A 885 -9.82 20.15 -20.21
CA ILE A 885 -10.08 19.83 -21.63
C ILE A 885 -9.11 20.67 -22.46
N ALA A 886 -8.08 20.03 -23.00
CA ALA A 886 -7.07 20.66 -23.85
C ALA A 886 -7.36 20.35 -25.32
N THR A 887 -7.89 21.34 -26.05
CA THR A 887 -8.23 21.21 -27.48
C THR A 887 -6.98 21.09 -28.36
N VAL A 888 -7.15 20.51 -29.54
CA VAL A 888 -6.16 20.35 -30.60
C VAL A 888 -6.73 21.01 -31.85
N LYS A 889 -6.09 22.10 -32.29
CA LYS A 889 -6.60 22.93 -33.38
C LYS A 889 -6.37 22.25 -34.71
N ASN A 890 -7.44 22.14 -35.50
CA ASN A 890 -7.28 21.82 -36.89
C ASN A 890 -6.93 23.08 -37.71
N GLY A 891 -5.76 23.10 -38.36
CA GLY A 891 -5.40 24.15 -39.33
C GLY A 891 -4.36 25.20 -38.87
N ALA A 892 -3.64 24.98 -37.78
CA ALA A 892 -2.48 25.84 -37.47
C ALA A 892 -1.37 25.59 -38.52
N SER A 893 -0.77 26.65 -39.07
CA SER A 893 0.28 26.52 -40.09
C SER A 893 1.55 25.89 -39.49
N GLY A 894 1.99 24.74 -40.03
CA GLY A 894 3.26 24.11 -39.69
C GLY A 894 3.15 22.60 -39.46
N THR A 895 4.25 21.87 -39.66
CA THR A 895 4.31 20.39 -39.49
C THR A 895 4.63 19.95 -38.06
N ASN A 896 4.91 20.89 -37.15
CA ASN A 896 5.22 20.58 -35.76
C ASN A 896 3.92 20.38 -34.93
N PRO A 897 3.70 19.21 -34.29
CA PRO A 897 2.57 18.97 -33.40
C PRO A 897 2.42 19.99 -32.27
N SER A 898 3.52 20.55 -31.76
CA SER A 898 3.46 21.57 -30.69
C SER A 898 2.76 22.86 -31.14
N GLY A 899 2.75 23.15 -32.44
CA GLY A 899 2.01 24.27 -33.03
C GLY A 899 0.51 24.01 -33.18
N GLN A 900 0.06 22.77 -32.99
CA GLN A 900 -1.32 22.33 -33.16
C GLN A 900 -2.09 22.29 -31.82
N THR A 901 -1.43 22.55 -30.69
CA THR A 901 -2.10 22.62 -29.38
C THR A 901 -3.06 23.82 -29.33
N GLY A 902 -4.30 23.56 -28.94
CA GLY A 902 -5.36 24.55 -28.79
C GLY A 902 -5.44 25.17 -27.41
N ALA A 903 -6.61 25.72 -27.09
CA ALA A 903 -6.93 26.27 -25.78
C ALA A 903 -7.20 25.15 -24.76
N ILE A 904 -6.89 25.42 -23.50
CA ILE A 904 -7.21 24.56 -22.37
C ILE A 904 -8.38 25.17 -21.61
N TYR A 905 -9.34 24.35 -21.23
CA TYR A 905 -10.48 24.74 -20.43
C TYR A 905 -10.51 23.93 -19.14
N GLU A 906 -10.93 24.58 -18.07
CA GLU A 906 -11.17 23.95 -16.78
C GLU A 906 -12.67 23.93 -16.48
N LEU A 907 -13.22 22.78 -16.09
CA LEU A 907 -14.56 22.72 -15.53
C LEU A 907 -14.45 22.34 -14.05
N ASP A 908 -14.53 23.35 -13.17
CA ASP A 908 -14.50 23.20 -11.72
C ASP A 908 -15.89 22.84 -11.18
N THR A 909 -15.95 21.80 -10.34
CA THR A 909 -17.17 21.34 -9.67
C THR A 909 -17.59 22.23 -8.51
N GLY A 910 -16.67 23.04 -7.98
CA GLY A 910 -16.82 23.82 -6.75
C GLY A 910 -16.67 22.97 -5.48
N ALA A 911 -16.48 21.66 -5.60
CA ALA A 911 -16.29 20.77 -4.46
C ALA A 911 -14.80 20.67 -4.09
N GLY A 912 -14.40 21.41 -3.07
CA GLY A 912 -13.06 21.41 -2.50
C GLY A 912 -13.09 21.38 -0.96
N PRO A 913 -12.05 21.88 -0.27
CA PRO A 913 -11.91 21.75 1.18
C PRO A 913 -13.13 22.17 2.02
N SER A 914 -13.84 23.20 1.61
CA SER A 914 -15.07 23.67 2.29
C SER A 914 -16.22 22.67 2.27
N SER A 915 -16.18 21.68 1.39
CA SER A 915 -17.20 20.65 1.19
C SER A 915 -16.77 19.26 1.67
N ASP A 916 -15.65 19.15 2.38
CA ASP A 916 -15.14 17.87 2.91
C ASP A 916 -16.18 17.18 3.81
N PRO A 917 -16.65 15.97 3.46
CA PRO A 917 -17.62 15.23 4.25
C PRO A 917 -17.19 14.91 5.69
N THR A 918 -15.89 14.94 5.98
CA THR A 918 -15.34 14.70 7.33
C THR A 918 -15.21 15.99 8.15
N GLY A 919 -15.39 17.16 7.54
CA GLY A 919 -15.15 18.46 8.15
C GLY A 919 -13.66 18.80 8.35
N GLN A 920 -12.75 17.96 7.88
CA GLN A 920 -11.30 18.12 8.06
C GLN A 920 -10.64 19.05 7.05
N HIS A 921 -11.43 19.66 6.15
CA HIS A 921 -10.93 20.57 5.10
C HIS A 921 -9.84 19.94 4.23
N ARG A 922 -10.01 18.66 3.89
CA ARG A 922 -9.10 17.92 3.01
C ARG A 922 -9.27 18.33 1.55
N ALA A 923 -8.33 17.93 0.70
CA ALA A 923 -8.33 18.26 -0.71
C ALA A 923 -9.16 17.20 -1.39
N ASN A 924 -9.97 17.66 -2.31
CA ASN A 924 -10.63 16.81 -3.25
C ASN A 924 -9.77 16.67 -4.52
N GLY A 925 -10.31 15.99 -5.51
CA GLY A 925 -9.68 15.88 -6.83
C GLY A 925 -10.31 14.77 -7.65
N ILE A 926 -10.23 14.92 -8.97
CA ILE A 926 -10.67 13.92 -9.94
C ILE A 926 -9.44 13.31 -10.61
N ASN A 927 -9.34 11.99 -10.62
CA ASN A 927 -8.33 11.29 -11.41
C ASN A 927 -8.86 10.93 -12.79
N TYR A 928 -9.87 10.06 -12.83
CA TYR A 928 -10.32 9.45 -14.07
C TYR A 928 -11.57 10.16 -14.60
N VAL A 929 -11.56 10.44 -15.90
CA VAL A 929 -12.70 10.99 -16.63
C VAL A 929 -13.16 9.97 -17.66
N THR A 930 -14.46 9.78 -17.75
CA THR A 930 -15.10 8.86 -18.69
C THR A 930 -16.08 9.63 -19.55
N SER A 931 -16.03 9.48 -20.85
CA SER A 931 -17.04 10.08 -21.73
C SER A 931 -18.33 9.29 -21.80
N ALA A 932 -19.37 9.91 -22.34
CA ALA A 932 -20.46 9.23 -23.01
C ALA A 932 -20.70 9.89 -24.39
N ASP A 933 -20.84 9.03 -25.38
CA ASP A 933 -21.41 9.30 -26.70
C ASP A 933 -22.78 8.59 -26.72
N LEU A 934 -23.84 9.38 -26.77
CA LEU A 934 -25.21 8.97 -26.52
C LEU A 934 -26.00 8.69 -27.80
N ASP A 935 -25.55 9.15 -28.97
CA ASP A 935 -26.19 8.87 -30.27
C ASP A 935 -25.30 8.09 -31.25
N GLY A 936 -24.06 7.79 -30.86
CA GLY A 936 -23.17 6.87 -31.56
C GLY A 936 -22.47 7.50 -32.76
N ASP A 937 -22.33 8.83 -32.79
CA ASP A 937 -21.69 9.56 -33.88
C ASP A 937 -20.17 9.77 -33.69
N HIS A 938 -19.61 9.28 -32.58
CA HIS A 938 -18.22 9.42 -32.14
C HIS A 938 -17.79 10.82 -31.67
N VAL A 939 -18.75 11.72 -31.43
CA VAL A 939 -18.56 12.99 -30.77
C VAL A 939 -18.98 12.85 -29.30
N VAL A 940 -18.23 13.47 -28.37
CA VAL A 940 -18.55 13.34 -26.95
C VAL A 940 -19.63 14.34 -26.51
N ASP A 941 -20.67 13.82 -25.85
CA ASP A 941 -21.80 14.61 -25.34
C ASP A 941 -21.65 14.95 -23.85
N TYR A 942 -21.24 13.94 -23.06
CA TYR A 942 -21.11 14.05 -21.62
C TYR A 942 -19.79 13.49 -21.14
N LEU A 943 -19.30 14.00 -20.02
CA LEU A 943 -18.18 13.41 -19.27
C LEU A 943 -18.65 13.08 -17.86
N TYR A 944 -18.13 12.00 -17.28
CA TYR A 944 -18.44 11.53 -15.93
C TYR A 944 -17.16 11.25 -15.17
N ALA A 945 -17.17 11.57 -13.88
CA ALA A 945 -16.02 11.36 -13.01
C ALA A 945 -16.42 11.19 -11.55
N GLY A 946 -15.65 10.39 -10.81
CA GLY A 946 -15.73 10.31 -9.35
C GLY A 946 -14.63 11.14 -8.69
N ASP A 947 -14.88 11.60 -7.46
CA ASP A 947 -13.91 12.35 -6.66
C ASP A 947 -13.58 11.69 -5.30
N LEU A 948 -12.58 12.23 -4.59
CA LEU A 948 -12.12 11.73 -3.28
C LEU A 948 -13.18 11.84 -2.17
N PHE A 949 -14.17 12.70 -2.35
CA PHE A 949 -15.27 12.88 -1.40
C PHE A 949 -16.46 11.96 -1.69
N GLY A 950 -16.34 11.11 -2.71
CA GLY A 950 -17.35 10.14 -3.10
C GLY A 950 -18.44 10.73 -3.98
N ASN A 951 -18.26 11.91 -4.54
CA ASN A 951 -19.22 12.49 -5.46
C ASN A 951 -19.01 11.95 -6.87
N LEU A 952 -20.12 11.63 -7.54
CA LEU A 952 -20.19 11.33 -8.96
C LEU A 952 -20.69 12.56 -9.71
N TRP A 953 -19.87 13.06 -10.64
CA TRP A 953 -20.13 14.26 -11.42
C TRP A 953 -20.46 13.91 -12.88
N ARG A 954 -21.27 14.78 -13.51
CA ARG A 954 -21.45 14.85 -14.97
C ARG A 954 -21.08 16.24 -15.46
N PHE A 955 -20.35 16.31 -16.56
CA PHE A 955 -20.04 17.54 -17.28
C PHE A 955 -20.75 17.48 -18.63
N ASP A 956 -21.56 18.50 -18.90
CA ASP A 956 -22.24 18.69 -20.18
C ASP A 956 -21.27 19.32 -21.16
N VAL A 957 -20.92 18.56 -22.20
CA VAL A 957 -20.08 19.03 -23.32
C VAL A 957 -20.83 18.91 -24.65
N SER A 958 -22.15 18.68 -24.62
CA SER A 958 -23.01 18.52 -25.79
C SER A 958 -23.19 19.82 -26.59
N GLY A 959 -22.74 20.96 -26.05
CA GLY A 959 -22.70 22.25 -26.73
C GLY A 959 -21.47 22.42 -27.64
N CYS A 960 -21.65 22.95 -28.84
CA CYS A 960 -20.54 23.29 -29.76
C CYS A 960 -19.72 24.54 -29.37
N ASN A 961 -20.08 25.25 -28.29
CA ASN A 961 -19.38 26.44 -27.80
C ASN A 961 -18.61 26.14 -26.50
N PRO A 962 -17.26 26.16 -26.50
CA PRO A 962 -16.50 26.14 -25.25
C PRO A 962 -16.80 27.36 -24.37
N PRO A 963 -16.48 27.33 -23.06
CA PRO A 963 -16.71 28.45 -22.16
C PRO A 963 -16.08 29.75 -22.65
N GLY A 964 -16.91 30.79 -22.84
CA GLY A 964 -16.47 32.12 -23.28
C GLY A 964 -16.07 32.22 -24.76
N VAL A 965 -16.36 31.20 -25.58
CA VAL A 965 -16.01 31.18 -27.00
C VAL A 965 -17.25 30.91 -27.87
N THR A 966 -17.44 31.71 -28.91
CA THR A 966 -18.42 31.45 -29.96
C THR A 966 -17.75 30.76 -31.14
N THR A 967 -18.09 29.49 -31.37
CA THR A 967 -17.60 28.70 -32.49
C THR A 967 -18.29 29.15 -33.79
N THR A 968 -17.50 29.36 -34.84
CA THR A 968 -18.05 29.78 -36.15
C THR A 968 -18.92 28.67 -36.73
N GLY A 969 -20.16 28.99 -37.11
CA GLY A 969 -21.13 28.01 -37.61
C GLY A 969 -21.94 27.28 -36.53
N CYS A 970 -21.66 27.56 -35.24
CA CYS A 970 -22.44 27.06 -34.10
C CYS A 970 -23.53 28.08 -33.74
N THR A 971 -24.80 27.70 -33.86
CA THR A 971 -25.95 28.57 -33.52
C THR A 971 -26.55 28.26 -32.15
N ALA A 972 -26.04 27.25 -31.44
CA ALA A 972 -26.58 26.80 -30.18
C ALA A 972 -26.23 27.74 -29.02
N SER A 973 -27.22 27.99 -28.16
CA SER A 973 -27.05 28.67 -26.88
C SER A 973 -26.73 27.63 -25.79
N GLY A 974 -25.47 27.56 -25.36
CA GLY A 974 -25.03 26.61 -24.33
C GLY A 974 -23.57 26.24 -24.53
N GLY A 975 -22.83 26.11 -23.44
CA GLY A 975 -21.42 25.76 -23.49
C GLY A 975 -21.02 24.78 -22.40
N TRP A 976 -19.77 24.33 -22.45
CA TRP A 976 -19.31 23.24 -21.58
C TRP A 976 -19.41 23.63 -20.10
N ALA A 977 -20.04 22.79 -19.29
CA ALA A 977 -20.30 23.10 -17.89
C ALA A 977 -20.50 21.86 -17.02
N VAL A 978 -20.35 22.01 -15.71
CA VAL A 978 -20.77 21.00 -14.74
C VAL A 978 -22.30 20.94 -14.71
N SER A 979 -22.85 19.73 -14.76
CA SER A 979 -24.30 19.51 -14.76
C SER A 979 -24.95 19.98 -13.46
N LYS A 980 -26.21 20.42 -13.58
CA LYS A 980 -26.98 21.03 -12.48
C LYS A 980 -28.13 20.16 -11.98
N PHE A 981 -28.51 19.13 -12.74
CA PHE A 981 -29.56 18.17 -12.39
C PHE A 981 -30.89 18.83 -11.98
N GLY A 982 -31.39 19.72 -12.85
CA GLY A 982 -32.58 20.56 -12.63
C GLY A 982 -32.42 21.71 -11.63
N GLY A 983 -31.24 21.91 -11.04
CA GLY A 983 -30.91 23.05 -10.16
C GLY A 983 -30.34 24.27 -10.88
N THR A 984 -29.94 25.29 -10.12
CA THR A 984 -29.35 26.54 -10.64
C THR A 984 -27.82 26.55 -10.63
N SER A 985 -27.19 25.72 -9.79
CA SER A 985 -25.73 25.58 -9.62
C SER A 985 -25.25 24.17 -9.95
N ALA A 986 -23.94 24.01 -10.16
CA ALA A 986 -23.29 22.71 -10.31
C ALA A 986 -23.64 21.80 -9.12
N LYS A 987 -23.88 20.52 -9.39
CA LYS A 987 -24.25 19.53 -8.37
C LYS A 987 -23.78 18.14 -8.78
N ALA A 988 -23.36 17.33 -7.81
CA ALA A 988 -23.10 15.92 -8.04
C ALA A 988 -24.40 15.16 -8.39
N LEU A 989 -24.32 14.20 -9.30
CA LEU A 989 -25.41 13.27 -9.60
C LEU A 989 -25.73 12.41 -8.37
N PHE A 990 -24.67 11.97 -7.67
CA PHE A 990 -24.75 11.10 -6.51
C PHE A 990 -23.55 11.33 -5.58
N SER A 991 -23.72 11.09 -4.28
CA SER A 991 -22.63 11.07 -3.30
C SER A 991 -22.63 9.73 -2.58
N ALA A 992 -21.59 8.91 -2.82
CA ALA A 992 -21.43 7.58 -2.27
C ALA A 992 -21.21 7.63 -0.76
N LYS A 993 -22.10 6.95 -0.03
CA LYS A 993 -22.07 6.85 1.43
C LYS A 993 -22.44 5.44 1.86
N ASN A 994 -21.72 4.91 2.85
CA ASN A 994 -22.04 3.62 3.43
C ASN A 994 -23.31 3.69 4.32
N ALA A 995 -23.69 2.56 4.93
CA ALA A 995 -24.85 2.49 5.82
C ALA A 995 -24.77 3.42 7.04
N THR A 996 -23.56 3.81 7.48
CA THR A 996 -23.33 4.76 8.58
C THR A 996 -23.23 6.21 8.11
N SER A 997 -23.61 6.51 6.85
CA SER A 997 -23.50 7.84 6.23
C SER A 997 -22.08 8.38 6.08
N THR A 998 -21.06 7.53 6.21
CA THR A 998 -19.67 7.89 5.95
C THR A 998 -19.43 7.94 4.44
N ALA A 999 -18.83 9.03 3.96
CA ALA A 999 -18.50 9.18 2.54
C ALA A 999 -17.47 8.14 2.10
N GLN A 1000 -17.65 7.63 0.88
CA GLN A 1000 -16.82 6.58 0.30
C GLN A 1000 -16.10 7.12 -0.94
N PRO A 1001 -14.77 7.29 -0.90
CA PRO A 1001 -13.99 7.85 -2.03
C PRO A 1001 -14.14 7.05 -3.33
N ILE A 1002 -14.13 7.74 -4.47
CA ILE A 1002 -14.10 7.11 -5.79
C ILE A 1002 -12.75 7.42 -6.44
N THR A 1003 -11.82 6.47 -6.40
CA THR A 1003 -10.47 6.64 -6.97
C THR A 1003 -10.28 5.96 -8.32
N THR A 1004 -11.32 5.35 -8.89
CA THR A 1004 -11.26 4.61 -10.15
C THR A 1004 -12.04 5.30 -11.26
N GLN A 1005 -11.82 4.86 -12.49
CA GLN A 1005 -12.71 5.14 -13.60
C GLN A 1005 -14.14 4.64 -13.30
N VAL A 1006 -15.14 5.40 -13.75
CA VAL A 1006 -16.56 5.00 -13.74
C VAL A 1006 -16.93 4.40 -15.10
N GLN A 1007 -17.87 3.47 -15.14
CA GLN A 1007 -18.38 2.89 -16.39
C GLN A 1007 -19.75 3.48 -16.70
N VAL A 1008 -19.92 4.04 -17.90
CA VAL A 1008 -21.20 4.62 -18.36
C VAL A 1008 -21.81 3.72 -19.42
N LEU A 1009 -23.05 3.34 -19.24
CA LEU A 1009 -23.74 2.38 -20.11
C LEU A 1009 -25.22 2.72 -20.29
N SER A 1010 -25.77 2.31 -21.42
CA SER A 1010 -27.19 2.24 -21.68
C SER A 1010 -27.71 0.88 -21.22
N VAL A 1011 -28.67 0.87 -20.31
CA VAL A 1011 -29.37 -0.35 -19.91
C VAL A 1011 -30.77 -0.40 -20.55
N PRO A 1012 -31.15 -1.53 -21.19
CA PRO A 1012 -32.45 -1.67 -21.80
C PRO A 1012 -33.55 -1.63 -20.74
N SER A 1013 -34.65 -0.94 -21.06
CA SER A 1013 -35.87 -0.98 -20.26
C SER A 1013 -36.83 -2.03 -20.83
N ARG A 1014 -37.51 -2.81 -19.97
CA ARG A 1014 -38.55 -3.77 -20.42
C ARG A 1014 -39.71 -3.07 -21.13
N VAL A 1015 -39.98 -1.82 -20.76
CA VAL A 1015 -41.00 -0.95 -21.35
C VAL A 1015 -40.40 0.46 -21.47
N GLY A 1016 -40.51 1.07 -22.66
CA GLY A 1016 -40.04 2.43 -22.91
C GLY A 1016 -38.58 2.55 -23.35
N GLN A 1017 -38.04 3.75 -23.21
CA GLN A 1017 -36.67 4.11 -23.62
C GLN A 1017 -35.61 3.47 -22.69
N PRO A 1018 -34.36 3.26 -23.14
CA PRO A 1018 -33.27 2.81 -22.28
C PRO A 1018 -32.95 3.84 -21.17
N ARG A 1019 -32.15 3.44 -20.17
CA ARG A 1019 -31.63 4.32 -19.11
C ARG A 1019 -30.12 4.44 -19.22
N ILE A 1020 -29.58 5.60 -18.84
CA ILE A 1020 -28.15 5.81 -18.66
C ILE A 1020 -27.77 5.39 -17.24
N GLU A 1021 -26.89 4.43 -17.10
CA GLU A 1021 -26.41 3.96 -15.81
C GLU A 1021 -24.91 4.16 -15.68
N VAL A 1022 -24.49 4.66 -14.52
CA VAL A 1022 -23.09 4.91 -14.16
C VAL A 1022 -22.69 3.97 -13.04
N MET A 1023 -21.80 3.03 -13.35
CA MET A 1023 -21.32 2.01 -12.41
C MET A 1023 -19.89 2.26 -11.96
N PHE A 1024 -19.61 2.06 -10.67
CA PHE A 1024 -18.29 2.27 -10.10
C PHE A 1024 -18.13 1.54 -8.75
N GLY A 1025 -16.89 1.36 -8.32
CA GLY A 1025 -16.57 0.89 -6.97
C GLY A 1025 -15.99 2.01 -6.13
N THR A 1026 -16.06 1.86 -4.80
CA THR A 1026 -15.47 2.82 -3.86
C THR A 1026 -14.25 2.24 -3.15
N GLY A 1027 -13.36 3.13 -2.73
CA GLY A 1027 -12.10 2.77 -2.11
C GLY A 1027 -11.04 3.84 -2.36
N LYS A 1028 -9.99 3.81 -1.55
CA LYS A 1028 -8.74 4.54 -1.80
C LYS A 1028 -7.57 3.75 -1.20
N ASN A 1029 -6.38 3.97 -1.74
CA ASN A 1029 -5.12 3.49 -1.18
C ASN A 1029 -4.07 4.58 -1.38
N ILE A 1030 -4.25 5.67 -0.64
CA ILE A 1030 -3.48 6.93 -0.78
C ILE A 1030 -2.78 7.26 0.54
N GLU A 1031 -3.41 6.94 1.68
CA GLU A 1031 -2.88 7.12 3.03
C GLU A 1031 -2.42 5.78 3.63
N ILE A 1032 -1.51 5.82 4.62
CA ILE A 1032 -1.06 4.60 5.34
C ILE A 1032 -2.24 3.84 5.95
N ALA A 1033 -3.21 4.57 6.48
CA ALA A 1033 -4.40 3.99 7.09
C ALA A 1033 -5.24 3.16 6.11
N ASP A 1034 -5.13 3.42 4.80
CA ASP A 1034 -5.85 2.67 3.76
C ASP A 1034 -5.29 1.25 3.55
N GLN A 1035 -4.06 1.01 4.02
CA GLN A 1035 -3.36 -0.28 3.90
C GLN A 1035 -3.58 -1.20 5.10
N LEU A 1036 -4.38 -0.75 6.06
CA LEU A 1036 -4.73 -1.49 7.26
C LEU A 1036 -6.14 -2.08 7.11
N PRO A 1037 -6.38 -3.33 7.56
CA PRO A 1037 -7.73 -3.84 7.67
C PRO A 1037 -8.56 -2.93 8.58
N ASN A 1038 -9.67 -2.41 8.04
CA ASN A 1038 -10.62 -1.64 8.82
C ASN A 1038 -11.87 -2.49 9.10
N ASN A 1039 -11.89 -3.12 10.28
CA ASN A 1039 -13.01 -3.96 10.73
C ASN A 1039 -14.24 -3.15 11.18
N SER A 1040 -14.22 -1.81 11.06
CA SER A 1040 -15.35 -0.96 11.47
C SER A 1040 -16.46 -0.92 10.41
N PRO A 1041 -17.75 -0.87 10.82
CA PRO A 1041 -18.85 -0.54 9.91
C PRO A 1041 -18.64 0.76 9.12
N THR A 1042 -17.86 1.71 9.66
CA THR A 1042 -17.51 2.96 8.99
C THR A 1042 -16.53 2.79 7.83
N GLY A 1043 -15.83 1.65 7.74
CA GLY A 1043 -14.84 1.33 6.72
C GLY A 1043 -15.38 0.59 5.48
N VAL A 1044 -16.65 0.15 5.50
CA VAL A 1044 -17.26 -0.64 4.42
C VAL A 1044 -17.25 0.15 3.10
N GLN A 1045 -16.74 -0.47 2.04
CA GLN A 1045 -16.80 0.03 0.66
C GLN A 1045 -17.88 -0.70 -0.14
N SER A 1046 -18.27 -0.15 -1.28
CA SER A 1046 -19.39 -0.67 -2.07
C SER A 1046 -19.16 -0.53 -3.57
N ILE A 1047 -19.88 -1.33 -4.35
CA ILE A 1047 -20.10 -1.15 -5.79
C ILE A 1047 -21.47 -0.49 -5.97
N TYR A 1048 -21.57 0.50 -6.85
CA TYR A 1048 -22.80 1.22 -7.15
C TYR A 1048 -23.15 1.14 -8.64
N GLY A 1049 -24.45 1.17 -8.93
CA GLY A 1049 -25.01 1.51 -10.24
C GLY A 1049 -26.03 2.63 -10.05
N VAL A 1050 -25.77 3.79 -10.67
CA VAL A 1050 -26.54 5.03 -10.48
C VAL A 1050 -27.21 5.39 -11.80
N TRP A 1051 -28.54 5.54 -11.79
CA TRP A 1051 -29.27 6.03 -12.97
C TRP A 1051 -29.10 7.55 -13.11
N ASP A 1052 -28.54 7.98 -14.24
CA ASP A 1052 -28.64 9.36 -14.67
C ASP A 1052 -30.02 9.62 -15.28
N TRP A 1053 -30.87 10.23 -14.46
CA TRP A 1053 -32.28 10.48 -14.74
C TRP A 1053 -32.53 11.79 -15.49
N ASP A 1054 -31.56 12.71 -15.56
CA ASP A 1054 -31.77 14.06 -16.12
C ASP A 1054 -31.39 14.09 -17.60
N MET A 1055 -32.31 13.60 -18.43
CA MET A 1055 -32.15 13.46 -19.88
C MET A 1055 -33.11 14.35 -20.69
N ASN A 1056 -33.89 15.23 -20.05
CA ASN A 1056 -34.86 16.08 -20.77
C ASN A 1056 -34.17 17.04 -21.76
N GLY A 1057 -33.03 17.62 -21.36
CA GLY A 1057 -32.24 18.49 -22.23
C GLY A 1057 -31.70 17.74 -23.45
N TRP A 1058 -31.11 16.57 -23.22
CA TRP A 1058 -30.64 15.67 -24.27
C TRP A 1058 -31.76 15.25 -25.24
N ASN A 1059 -32.88 14.76 -24.69
CA ASN A 1059 -34.02 14.28 -25.47
C ASN A 1059 -34.67 15.40 -26.31
N ALA A 1060 -34.48 16.67 -25.95
CA ALA A 1060 -34.99 17.80 -26.72
C ALA A 1060 -34.13 18.13 -27.95
N GLN A 1061 -32.86 17.71 -27.98
CA GLN A 1061 -31.91 18.02 -29.05
C GLN A 1061 -31.50 16.81 -29.90
N SER A 1062 -31.54 15.59 -29.36
CA SER A 1062 -31.12 14.36 -30.07
C SER A 1062 -32.29 13.47 -30.49
N GLN A 1063 -32.07 12.64 -31.52
CA GLN A 1063 -32.99 11.55 -31.88
C GLN A 1063 -32.79 10.30 -31.01
N ALA A 1064 -31.62 10.13 -30.40
CA ALA A 1064 -31.39 9.08 -29.41
C ALA A 1064 -32.08 9.49 -28.10
N GLN A 1065 -33.04 8.68 -27.65
CA GLN A 1065 -33.92 9.04 -26.55
C GLN A 1065 -33.72 8.12 -25.35
N TYR A 1066 -33.64 8.72 -24.15
CA TYR A 1066 -33.42 8.02 -22.88
C TYR A 1066 -34.51 8.35 -21.87
N THR A 1067 -34.84 7.38 -21.02
CA THR A 1067 -35.81 7.61 -19.94
C THR A 1067 -35.33 8.74 -19.04
N SER A 1068 -36.21 9.71 -18.82
CA SER A 1068 -35.92 10.93 -18.06
C SER A 1068 -36.96 11.17 -16.96
N LEU A 1069 -36.56 11.87 -15.89
CA LEU A 1069 -37.46 12.37 -14.85
C LEU A 1069 -37.50 13.91 -14.85
N SER A 1070 -38.63 14.49 -14.47
CA SER A 1070 -38.78 15.93 -14.29
C SER A 1070 -38.43 16.38 -12.86
N GLY A 1071 -37.83 17.56 -12.72
CA GLY A 1071 -37.50 18.16 -11.42
C GLY A 1071 -36.32 17.48 -10.71
N THR A 1072 -35.71 18.16 -9.74
CA THR A 1072 -34.52 17.65 -9.04
C THR A 1072 -34.82 16.36 -8.28
N GLN A 1073 -33.99 15.33 -8.48
CA GLN A 1073 -34.03 14.11 -7.70
C GLN A 1073 -32.94 14.11 -6.60
N SER A 1074 -33.20 13.34 -5.54
CA SER A 1074 -32.21 13.02 -4.50
C SER A 1074 -31.92 11.52 -4.57
N ILE A 1075 -30.74 11.16 -5.05
CA ILE A 1075 -30.28 9.78 -5.07
C ILE A 1075 -29.49 9.53 -3.79
N ALA A 1076 -30.07 8.71 -2.92
CA ALA A 1076 -29.44 8.24 -1.69
C ALA A 1076 -29.54 6.72 -1.64
N ARG A 1077 -28.70 6.08 -0.82
CA ARG A 1077 -28.69 4.63 -0.65
C ARG A 1077 -30.05 4.03 -0.27
N SER A 1078 -30.93 4.80 0.37
CA SER A 1078 -32.30 4.40 0.75
C SER A 1078 -33.26 4.20 -0.44
N VAL A 1079 -32.96 4.78 -1.61
CA VAL A 1079 -33.74 4.62 -2.85
C VAL A 1079 -32.99 3.79 -3.89
N MET A 1080 -32.05 2.95 -3.45
CA MET A 1080 -31.30 2.02 -4.29
C MET A 1080 -31.60 0.59 -3.89
N GLN A 1081 -31.59 -0.32 -4.87
CA GLN A 1081 -31.74 -1.75 -4.62
C GLN A 1081 -30.45 -2.31 -4.01
N GLN A 1082 -30.53 -2.90 -2.82
CA GLN A 1082 -29.40 -3.64 -2.25
C GLN A 1082 -29.22 -5.00 -2.95
N GLN A 1083 -27.98 -5.31 -3.27
CA GLN A 1083 -27.51 -6.66 -3.57
C GLN A 1083 -26.57 -7.11 -2.46
N THR A 1084 -26.46 -8.42 -2.25
CA THR A 1084 -25.61 -8.99 -1.22
C THR A 1084 -24.77 -10.14 -1.75
N VAL A 1085 -23.54 -10.26 -1.24
CA VAL A 1085 -22.78 -11.50 -1.32
C VAL A 1085 -23.45 -12.51 -0.41
N GLN A 1086 -24.00 -13.57 -0.99
CA GLN A 1086 -24.74 -14.59 -0.24
C GLN A 1086 -23.80 -15.53 0.53
N GLY A 1087 -22.60 -15.76 -0.02
CA GLY A 1087 -21.58 -16.59 0.60
C GLY A 1087 -20.29 -16.63 -0.21
N ALA A 1088 -19.23 -17.08 0.45
CA ALA A 1088 -17.95 -17.41 -0.17
C ALA A 1088 -17.65 -18.90 0.05
N TYR A 1089 -17.31 -19.61 -1.03
CA TYR A 1089 -17.22 -21.06 -1.05
C TYR A 1089 -15.93 -21.57 -1.69
N ASP A 1090 -15.43 -22.72 -1.26
CA ASP A 1090 -14.36 -23.44 -1.95
C ASP A 1090 -14.90 -24.25 -3.16
N THR A 1091 -14.00 -24.91 -3.89
CA THR A 1091 -14.35 -25.76 -5.05
C THR A 1091 -15.23 -26.96 -4.70
N SER A 1092 -15.35 -27.31 -3.41
CA SER A 1092 -16.23 -28.37 -2.91
C SER A 1092 -17.58 -27.85 -2.39
N GLY A 1093 -17.84 -26.54 -2.51
CA GLY A 1093 -19.06 -25.90 -2.04
C GLY A 1093 -19.12 -25.68 -0.52
N ARG A 1094 -18.00 -25.81 0.19
CA ARG A 1094 -17.89 -25.52 1.64
C ARG A 1094 -17.51 -24.07 1.85
N ALA A 1095 -17.67 -23.53 3.06
CA ALA A 1095 -17.26 -22.16 3.37
C ALA A 1095 -15.77 -21.93 3.04
N PHE A 1096 -15.47 -20.86 2.32
CA PHE A 1096 -14.11 -20.54 1.89
C PHE A 1096 -13.25 -20.07 3.07
N ALA A 1097 -12.08 -20.69 3.25
CA ALA A 1097 -11.18 -20.42 4.37
C ALA A 1097 -10.11 -19.34 4.09
N GLY A 1098 -10.19 -18.66 2.93
CA GLY A 1098 -9.25 -17.58 2.58
C GLY A 1098 -7.98 -18.03 1.85
N THR A 1099 -7.83 -19.32 1.53
CA THR A 1099 -6.69 -19.87 0.78
C THR A 1099 -7.14 -20.75 -0.38
N GLY A 1100 -6.42 -20.70 -1.50
CA GLY A 1100 -6.77 -21.43 -2.73
C GLY A 1100 -7.91 -20.77 -3.52
N THR A 1101 -8.54 -21.54 -4.40
CA THR A 1101 -9.66 -21.05 -5.25
C THR A 1101 -10.94 -20.92 -4.43
N GLY A 1102 -11.43 -19.69 -4.31
CA GLY A 1102 -12.72 -19.36 -3.72
C GLY A 1102 -13.71 -18.79 -4.74
N TYR A 1103 -14.99 -18.97 -4.50
CA TYR A 1103 -16.10 -18.46 -5.30
C TYR A 1103 -17.06 -17.63 -4.45
N ARG A 1104 -17.60 -16.53 -5.00
CA ARG A 1104 -18.68 -15.74 -4.40
C ARG A 1104 -19.95 -15.87 -5.23
N THR A 1105 -21.08 -15.99 -4.54
CA THR A 1105 -22.41 -15.93 -5.15
C THR A 1105 -23.13 -14.66 -4.72
N LEU A 1106 -23.96 -14.11 -5.60
CA LEU A 1106 -24.68 -12.85 -5.38
C LEU A 1106 -26.19 -13.06 -5.47
N THR A 1107 -26.94 -12.19 -4.81
CA THR A 1107 -28.40 -12.08 -5.03
C THR A 1107 -28.74 -11.64 -6.46
N THR A 1108 -29.99 -11.87 -6.86
CA THR A 1108 -30.55 -11.45 -8.17
C THR A 1108 -31.72 -10.49 -7.98
N ASN A 1109 -31.69 -9.64 -6.95
CA ASN A 1109 -32.83 -8.78 -6.63
C ASN A 1109 -33.14 -7.87 -7.83
N THR A 1110 -34.42 -7.68 -8.14
CA THR A 1110 -34.83 -6.83 -9.26
C THR A 1110 -34.83 -5.36 -8.83
N VAL A 1111 -34.37 -4.45 -9.69
CA VAL A 1111 -34.51 -3.01 -9.46
C VAL A 1111 -35.89 -2.55 -9.92
N CYS A 1112 -36.71 -2.09 -8.98
CA CYS A 1112 -38.01 -1.50 -9.19
C CYS A 1112 -37.87 0.00 -9.46
N TRP A 1113 -37.47 0.30 -10.70
CA TRP A 1113 -37.16 1.66 -11.17
C TRP A 1113 -38.30 2.65 -10.97
N LYS A 1114 -37.95 3.88 -10.58
CA LYS A 1114 -38.89 4.99 -10.43
C LYS A 1114 -39.67 5.24 -11.72
N ASN A 1115 -40.98 5.42 -11.60
CA ASN A 1115 -41.93 5.61 -12.70
C ASN A 1115 -41.93 4.47 -13.75
N SER A 1116 -41.47 3.28 -13.38
CA SER A 1116 -41.63 2.06 -14.20
C SER A 1116 -42.85 1.24 -13.75
N SER A 1117 -43.39 0.45 -14.66
CA SER A 1117 -44.38 -0.61 -14.37
C SER A 1117 -43.73 -2.01 -14.30
N SER A 1118 -42.40 -2.09 -14.29
CA SER A 1118 -41.68 -3.37 -14.37
C SER A 1118 -41.81 -4.23 -13.10
N CYS A 1119 -42.03 -3.61 -11.93
CA CYS A 1119 -42.35 -4.32 -10.69
C CYS A 1119 -43.83 -4.15 -10.29
N PRO A 1120 -44.42 -5.12 -9.57
CA PRO A 1120 -45.80 -5.04 -9.08
C PRO A 1120 -46.05 -3.88 -8.09
N SER A 1121 -45.05 -3.49 -7.31
CA SER A 1121 -45.11 -2.40 -6.32
C SER A 1121 -43.71 -1.81 -6.08
N ASN A 1122 -43.63 -0.69 -5.34
CA ASN A 1122 -42.37 -0.03 -4.94
C ASN A 1122 -41.47 0.40 -6.10
N ASN A 1123 -42.06 0.90 -7.19
CA ASN A 1123 -41.35 1.48 -8.33
C ASN A 1123 -40.82 2.89 -7.99
N ASN A 1124 -39.83 2.96 -7.10
CA ASN A 1124 -39.25 4.21 -6.58
C ASN A 1124 -37.71 4.24 -6.62
N GLN A 1125 -37.05 3.20 -7.14
CA GLN A 1125 -35.60 3.06 -7.08
C GLN A 1125 -34.88 3.80 -8.21
N LEU A 1126 -33.68 4.29 -7.93
CA LEU A 1126 -32.83 5.08 -8.85
C LEU A 1126 -31.45 4.46 -9.07
N GLY A 1127 -31.29 3.17 -8.76
CA GLY A 1127 -30.04 2.44 -8.93
C GLY A 1127 -29.95 1.22 -8.01
N PHE A 1128 -28.74 0.70 -7.85
CA PHE A 1128 -28.40 -0.39 -6.92
C PHE A 1128 -27.06 -0.17 -6.22
N TYR A 1129 -26.83 -0.96 -5.17
CA TYR A 1129 -25.52 -1.06 -4.56
C TYR A 1129 -25.24 -2.48 -4.05
N LEU A 1130 -23.96 -2.83 -3.94
CA LEU A 1130 -23.44 -4.06 -3.34
C LEU A 1130 -22.32 -3.69 -2.36
N ASP A 1131 -22.51 -3.92 -1.06
CA ASP A 1131 -21.44 -3.76 -0.10
C ASP A 1131 -20.43 -4.89 -0.20
N LEU A 1132 -19.14 -4.55 -0.05
CA LEU A 1132 -18.06 -5.51 0.00
C LEU A 1132 -17.99 -6.11 1.41
N PRO A 1133 -18.10 -7.44 1.58
CA PRO A 1133 -18.32 -8.05 2.88
C PRO A 1133 -17.02 -8.27 3.68
N SER A 1134 -15.86 -8.27 3.02
CA SER A 1134 -14.59 -8.50 3.71
C SER A 1134 -14.06 -7.20 4.33
N SER A 1135 -13.41 -7.32 5.50
CA SER A 1135 -12.84 -6.16 6.19
C SER A 1135 -11.76 -5.47 5.37
N GLY A 1136 -11.84 -4.14 5.29
CA GLY A 1136 -10.94 -3.32 4.47
C GLY A 1136 -11.05 -3.58 2.96
N GLU A 1137 -11.99 -4.42 2.52
CA GLU A 1137 -12.17 -4.70 1.09
C GLU A 1137 -12.58 -3.43 0.35
N SER A 1138 -11.87 -3.12 -0.73
CA SER A 1138 -12.06 -1.88 -1.48
C SER A 1138 -11.82 -2.07 -2.97
N ILE A 1139 -12.41 -1.19 -3.79
CA ILE A 1139 -12.14 -1.12 -5.22
C ILE A 1139 -11.22 0.06 -5.47
N ILE A 1140 -9.97 -0.25 -5.83
CA ILE A 1140 -8.94 0.76 -6.20
C ILE A 1140 -8.40 0.57 -7.62
N TYR A 1141 -8.87 -0.47 -8.31
CA TYR A 1141 -8.50 -0.78 -9.68
C TYR A 1141 -9.65 -0.46 -10.63
N ASN A 1142 -9.35 0.11 -11.80
CA ASN A 1142 -10.39 0.50 -12.74
C ASN A 1142 -11.21 -0.73 -13.17
N PRO A 1143 -12.55 -0.66 -13.10
CA PRO A 1143 -13.42 -1.71 -13.62
C PRO A 1143 -13.36 -1.75 -15.15
N THR A 1144 -13.66 -2.91 -15.72
CA THR A 1144 -13.77 -3.15 -17.16
C THR A 1144 -15.21 -3.55 -17.51
N LEU A 1145 -15.80 -2.90 -18.52
CA LEU A 1145 -17.06 -3.35 -19.11
C LEU A 1145 -16.76 -4.16 -20.38
N ALA A 1146 -17.17 -5.43 -20.39
CA ALA A 1146 -17.02 -6.31 -21.56
C ALA A 1146 -18.17 -7.30 -21.66
N PHE A 1147 -18.62 -7.57 -22.89
CA PHE A 1147 -19.76 -8.46 -23.16
C PHE A 1147 -21.02 -8.09 -22.33
N GLY A 1148 -21.24 -6.79 -22.14
CA GLY A 1148 -22.31 -6.23 -21.29
C GLY A 1148 -22.26 -6.63 -19.82
N THR A 1149 -21.08 -6.97 -19.28
CA THR A 1149 -20.84 -7.33 -17.88
C THR A 1149 -19.87 -6.34 -17.25
N PHE A 1150 -20.16 -5.87 -16.03
CA PHE A 1150 -19.23 -5.04 -15.26
C PHE A 1150 -18.29 -5.94 -14.46
N ILE A 1151 -16.99 -5.85 -14.73
CA ILE A 1151 -15.97 -6.73 -14.14
C ILE A 1151 -15.00 -5.87 -13.35
N VAL A 1152 -14.70 -6.25 -12.11
CA VAL A 1152 -13.85 -5.44 -11.24
C VAL A 1152 -13.04 -6.30 -10.27
N ASN A 1153 -11.81 -5.88 -10.00
CA ASN A 1153 -10.96 -6.48 -8.97
C ASN A 1153 -11.06 -5.68 -7.67
N SER A 1154 -11.36 -6.35 -6.55
CA SER A 1154 -11.23 -5.80 -5.21
C SER A 1154 -9.88 -6.16 -4.60
N THR A 1155 -9.43 -5.34 -3.65
CA THR A 1155 -8.28 -5.63 -2.80
C THR A 1155 -8.71 -5.74 -1.35
N ILE A 1156 -8.10 -6.66 -0.62
CA ILE A 1156 -8.28 -6.87 0.82
C ILE A 1156 -6.91 -6.70 1.47
N PRO A 1157 -6.72 -5.68 2.33
CA PRO A 1157 -5.49 -5.48 3.07
C PRO A 1157 -5.12 -6.73 3.89
N SER A 1158 -3.82 -7.01 4.01
CA SER A 1158 -3.35 -8.11 4.84
C SER A 1158 -3.72 -7.88 6.32
N PRO A 1159 -4.30 -8.87 7.03
CA PRO A 1159 -4.51 -8.81 8.48
C PRO A 1159 -3.22 -8.50 9.27
N ASN A 1160 -2.06 -8.85 8.69
CA ASN A 1160 -0.76 -8.85 9.33
C ASN A 1160 0.23 -7.90 8.61
N SER A 1161 -0.25 -6.83 7.98
CA SER A 1161 0.54 -5.89 7.17
C SER A 1161 1.67 -5.15 7.91
N GLN A 1162 1.89 -5.43 9.20
CA GLN A 1162 2.84 -4.75 10.06
C GLN A 1162 4.21 -5.44 10.20
N GLY A 1163 4.47 -6.60 9.58
CA GLY A 1163 5.84 -7.17 9.52
C GLY A 1163 6.47 -7.59 10.86
N LEU A 1164 5.73 -7.54 11.97
CA LEU A 1164 6.25 -7.73 13.33
C LEU A 1164 5.80 -9.06 13.95
N SER A 1165 5.71 -10.14 13.16
CA SER A 1165 5.35 -11.46 13.71
C SER A 1165 6.01 -12.63 12.97
N CYS A 1166 6.21 -13.73 13.71
CA CYS A 1166 6.60 -15.05 13.20
C CYS A 1166 5.64 -15.67 12.16
N TYR A 1167 4.49 -15.03 11.90
CA TYR A 1167 3.62 -15.39 10.80
C TYR A 1167 4.07 -14.58 9.59
N ALA A 1168 4.38 -15.26 8.49
CA ALA A 1168 4.45 -14.60 7.19
C ALA A 1168 3.19 -13.73 7.06
N PRO A 1169 3.32 -12.41 6.78
CA PRO A 1169 2.14 -11.61 6.50
C PRO A 1169 1.34 -12.34 5.42
N ALA A 1170 0.07 -12.63 5.70
CA ALA A 1170 -0.78 -13.23 4.67
C ALA A 1170 -0.78 -12.26 3.48
N PRO A 1171 -0.55 -12.69 2.25
CA PRO A 1171 -0.55 -11.77 1.13
C PRO A 1171 -1.91 -11.06 1.03
N PRO A 1172 -1.93 -9.77 0.66
CA PRO A 1172 -3.19 -9.05 0.48
C PRO A 1172 -4.09 -9.85 -0.47
N GLY A 1173 -5.33 -10.06 -0.06
CA GLY A 1173 -6.31 -10.84 -0.82
C GLY A 1173 -7.03 -10.00 -1.87
N GLY A 1174 -7.87 -10.62 -2.68
CA GLY A 1174 -8.74 -9.88 -3.59
C GLY A 1174 -9.71 -10.76 -4.37
N TRP A 1175 -10.87 -10.21 -4.70
CA TRP A 1175 -11.89 -10.87 -5.50
C TRP A 1175 -12.02 -10.21 -6.85
N THR A 1176 -12.06 -11.01 -7.92
CA THR A 1176 -12.56 -10.55 -9.21
C THR A 1176 -14.05 -10.81 -9.26
N MET A 1177 -14.84 -9.76 -9.42
CA MET A 1177 -16.30 -9.79 -9.40
C MET A 1177 -16.85 -9.50 -10.81
N ALA A 1178 -17.90 -10.20 -11.20
CA ALA A 1178 -18.66 -9.99 -12.43
C ALA A 1178 -20.10 -9.68 -12.07
N ILE A 1179 -20.54 -8.47 -12.39
CA ILE A 1179 -21.79 -7.87 -11.93
C ILE A 1179 -22.71 -7.63 -13.13
N ASN A 1180 -23.99 -7.98 -12.98
CA ASN A 1180 -25.02 -7.69 -13.97
C ASN A 1180 -25.39 -6.20 -13.93
N PRO A 1181 -25.14 -5.43 -15.01
CA PRO A 1181 -25.46 -4.01 -15.01
C PRO A 1181 -26.95 -3.67 -14.87
N LEU A 1182 -27.89 -4.60 -15.11
CA LEU A 1182 -29.32 -4.30 -14.95
C LEU A 1182 -29.77 -4.14 -13.50
N ASN A 1183 -29.05 -4.78 -12.57
CA ASN A 1183 -29.50 -4.85 -11.18
C ASN A 1183 -28.39 -4.90 -10.12
N GLY A 1184 -27.12 -4.98 -10.52
CA GLY A 1184 -25.99 -5.08 -9.60
C GLY A 1184 -25.78 -6.45 -8.98
N GLY A 1185 -26.60 -7.43 -9.35
CA GLY A 1185 -26.60 -8.77 -8.78
C GLY A 1185 -25.86 -9.77 -9.66
N ALA A 1186 -26.19 -11.05 -9.48
CA ALA A 1186 -25.65 -12.10 -10.33
C ALA A 1186 -26.15 -12.00 -11.78
N LEU A 1187 -25.30 -12.47 -12.70
CA LEU A 1187 -25.66 -12.71 -14.10
C LEU A 1187 -26.66 -13.87 -14.23
N PRO A 1188 -27.29 -14.07 -15.40
CA PRO A 1188 -28.18 -15.21 -15.63
C PRO A 1188 -27.50 -16.57 -15.48
N ASN A 1189 -26.18 -16.65 -15.73
CA ASN A 1189 -25.37 -17.86 -15.63
C ASN A 1189 -24.09 -17.55 -14.84
N SER A 1190 -23.47 -18.59 -14.27
CA SER A 1190 -22.16 -18.46 -13.61
C SER A 1190 -21.10 -17.95 -14.58
N PHE A 1191 -20.38 -16.91 -14.17
CA PHE A 1191 -19.42 -16.23 -15.03
C PHE A 1191 -18.06 -16.91 -15.06
N PHE A 1192 -17.61 -17.43 -13.92
CA PHE A 1192 -16.28 -18.01 -13.78
C PHE A 1192 -16.31 -19.54 -13.90
N ALA A 1193 -15.33 -20.09 -14.63
CA ALA A 1193 -15.15 -21.53 -14.77
C ALA A 1193 -14.35 -22.13 -13.60
N ASP A 1194 -14.47 -23.45 -13.40
CA ASP A 1194 -13.53 -24.25 -12.62
C ASP A 1194 -12.22 -24.52 -13.40
N SER A 1195 -11.30 -25.26 -12.77
CA SER A 1195 -10.02 -25.63 -13.38
C SER A 1195 -10.16 -26.52 -14.62
N LEU A 1196 -11.31 -27.19 -14.79
CA LEU A 1196 -11.65 -28.02 -15.94
C LEU A 1196 -12.39 -27.25 -17.05
N GLY A 1197 -12.72 -25.97 -16.82
CA GLY A 1197 -13.44 -25.13 -17.77
C GLY A 1197 -14.97 -25.21 -17.65
N ASN A 1198 -15.51 -25.81 -16.59
CA ASN A 1198 -16.96 -25.89 -16.36
C ASN A 1198 -17.46 -24.68 -15.57
N PHE A 1199 -18.59 -24.11 -15.96
CA PHE A 1199 -19.24 -23.02 -15.24
C PHE A 1199 -20.11 -23.58 -14.11
N VAL A 1200 -19.58 -23.58 -12.89
CA VAL A 1200 -20.19 -24.22 -11.72
C VAL A 1200 -21.23 -23.34 -11.04
N THR A 1201 -22.27 -23.96 -10.47
CA THR A 1201 -23.20 -23.32 -9.51
C THR A 1201 -23.00 -23.94 -8.13
N ILE A 1202 -23.21 -23.16 -7.07
CA ILE A 1202 -22.99 -23.62 -5.69
C ILE A 1202 -24.31 -23.56 -4.95
N GLY A 1203 -24.85 -24.73 -4.57
CA GLY A 1203 -26.19 -24.80 -3.97
C GLY A 1203 -27.29 -24.21 -4.86
N GLY A 1204 -27.14 -24.28 -6.18
CA GLY A 1204 -28.04 -23.65 -7.16
C GLY A 1204 -27.86 -22.14 -7.33
N GLN A 1205 -26.94 -21.50 -6.59
CA GLN A 1205 -26.63 -20.08 -6.72
C GLN A 1205 -25.60 -19.83 -7.82
N ILE A 1206 -25.69 -18.65 -8.43
CA ILE A 1206 -24.84 -18.22 -9.54
C ILE A 1206 -23.51 -17.67 -9.01
N VAL A 1207 -22.41 -18.17 -9.56
CA VAL A 1207 -21.06 -17.71 -9.23
C VAL A 1207 -20.74 -16.43 -10.00
N SER A 1208 -20.52 -15.37 -9.24
CA SER A 1208 -20.29 -14.00 -9.72
C SER A 1208 -19.00 -13.39 -9.16
N GLY A 1209 -18.22 -14.14 -8.39
CA GLY A 1209 -16.88 -13.73 -7.98
C GLY A 1209 -15.93 -14.91 -7.85
N MET A 1210 -14.64 -14.66 -8.08
CA MET A 1210 -13.56 -15.62 -7.90
C MET A 1210 -12.40 -14.98 -7.12
N TYR A 1211 -11.86 -15.71 -6.14
CA TYR A 1211 -10.71 -15.27 -5.35
C TYR A 1211 -9.43 -15.47 -6.16
N LEU A 1212 -9.01 -14.43 -6.88
CA LEU A 1212 -7.85 -14.44 -7.77
C LEU A 1212 -6.66 -13.66 -7.21
N ASN A 1213 -6.86 -12.86 -6.17
CA ASN A 1213 -5.87 -11.88 -5.70
C ASN A 1213 -5.37 -10.99 -6.86
N ALA A 1214 -6.28 -10.70 -7.78
CA ALA A 1214 -5.96 -10.00 -9.00
C ALA A 1214 -5.68 -8.52 -8.72
N VAL A 1215 -4.62 -8.01 -9.35
CA VAL A 1215 -4.20 -6.61 -9.29
C VAL A 1215 -4.42 -5.95 -10.66
N GLY A 1216 -4.63 -4.63 -10.65
CA GLY A 1216 -4.90 -3.88 -11.86
C GLY A 1216 -6.27 -4.21 -12.46
N SER A 1217 -6.50 -3.70 -13.67
CA SER A 1217 -7.74 -3.90 -14.40
C SER A 1217 -7.74 -5.22 -15.18
N PRO A 1218 -8.83 -6.00 -15.16
CA PRO A 1218 -8.98 -7.18 -16.01
C PRO A 1218 -9.01 -6.85 -17.50
N SER A 1219 -8.39 -7.71 -18.29
CA SER A 1219 -8.43 -7.67 -19.76
C SER A 1219 -9.16 -8.87 -20.31
N LEU A 1220 -9.83 -8.73 -21.45
CA LEU A 1220 -10.61 -9.81 -22.05
C LEU A 1220 -10.20 -10.05 -23.50
N VAL A 1221 -10.19 -11.33 -23.89
CA VAL A 1221 -9.91 -11.80 -25.25
C VAL A 1221 -10.85 -12.93 -25.65
N THR A 1222 -10.99 -13.14 -26.95
CA THR A 1222 -11.75 -14.26 -27.49
C THR A 1222 -10.82 -15.18 -28.25
N ASP A 1223 -10.83 -16.47 -27.92
CA ASP A 1223 -10.14 -17.53 -28.67
C ASP A 1223 -11.15 -18.60 -29.09
N GLN A 1224 -11.16 -18.94 -30.39
CA GLN A 1224 -12.10 -19.89 -31.00
C GLN A 1224 -13.58 -19.63 -30.64
N GLY A 1225 -13.96 -18.35 -30.50
CA GLY A 1225 -15.32 -17.94 -30.12
C GLY A 1225 -15.64 -18.06 -28.63
N LYS A 1226 -14.68 -18.43 -27.78
CA LYS A 1226 -14.81 -18.48 -26.32
C LYS A 1226 -14.12 -17.28 -25.68
N PRO A 1227 -14.76 -16.57 -24.75
CA PRO A 1227 -14.15 -15.44 -24.06
C PRO A 1227 -13.29 -15.90 -22.88
N TYR A 1228 -12.16 -15.22 -22.70
CA TYR A 1228 -11.20 -15.40 -21.63
C TYR A 1228 -10.91 -14.05 -20.97
N MET A 1229 -10.80 -14.06 -19.66
CA MET A 1229 -10.34 -12.96 -18.84
C MET A 1229 -8.89 -13.22 -18.43
N ILE A 1230 -8.09 -12.16 -18.45
CA ILE A 1230 -6.68 -12.20 -18.13
C ILE A 1230 -6.40 -11.14 -17.06
N ASN A 1231 -5.77 -11.60 -15.98
CA ASN A 1231 -5.38 -10.79 -14.84
C ASN A 1231 -3.94 -11.10 -14.46
N GLN A 1232 -3.37 -10.26 -13.61
CA GLN A 1232 -2.16 -10.54 -12.88
C GLN A 1232 -2.52 -10.79 -11.42
N ASP A 1233 -1.98 -11.83 -10.78
CA ASP A 1233 -2.10 -11.99 -9.33
C ASP A 1233 -1.10 -11.07 -8.58
N ASN A 1234 -1.30 -10.88 -7.29
CA ASN A 1234 -0.35 -10.09 -6.48
C ASN A 1234 1.10 -10.58 -6.66
N SER A 1235 1.32 -11.89 -6.79
CA SER A 1235 2.64 -12.50 -6.97
C SER A 1235 3.27 -12.23 -8.34
N GLY A 1236 2.60 -11.50 -9.23
CA GLY A 1236 3.11 -11.09 -10.54
C GLY A 1236 2.85 -12.09 -11.65
N ASN A 1237 2.13 -13.18 -11.39
CA ASN A 1237 1.87 -14.22 -12.38
C ASN A 1237 0.64 -13.87 -13.23
N PRO A 1238 0.69 -14.10 -14.56
CA PRO A 1238 -0.48 -14.02 -15.39
C PRO A 1238 -1.47 -15.14 -15.05
N ASN A 1239 -2.75 -14.80 -14.97
CA ASN A 1239 -3.84 -15.71 -14.75
C ASN A 1239 -4.83 -15.60 -15.92
N VAL A 1240 -5.06 -16.71 -16.64
CA VAL A 1240 -5.97 -16.79 -17.79
C VAL A 1240 -7.17 -17.65 -17.42
N GLN A 1241 -8.35 -17.05 -17.31
CA GLN A 1241 -9.60 -17.74 -16.98
C GLN A 1241 -10.58 -17.69 -18.13
N GLN A 1242 -11.17 -18.84 -18.47
CA GLN A 1242 -12.32 -18.84 -19.36
C GLN A 1242 -13.52 -18.25 -18.60
N VAL A 1243 -14.29 -17.40 -19.28
CA VAL A 1243 -15.47 -16.75 -18.70
C VAL A 1243 -16.72 -17.05 -19.52
N ASN A 1244 -17.89 -16.82 -18.93
CA ASN A 1244 -19.20 -17.06 -19.55
C ASN A 1244 -20.09 -15.82 -19.43
N PRO A 1245 -19.81 -14.78 -20.23
CA PRO A 1245 -20.71 -13.63 -20.33
C PRO A 1245 -22.06 -14.05 -20.92
N ALA A 1246 -23.11 -13.28 -20.62
CA ALA A 1246 -24.42 -13.54 -21.19
C ALA A 1246 -24.41 -13.35 -22.72
N PRO A 1247 -25.13 -14.17 -23.52
CA PRO A 1247 -25.12 -14.10 -24.99
C PRO A 1247 -25.56 -12.76 -25.58
N ASN A 1248 -26.42 -12.03 -24.86
CA ASN A 1248 -26.93 -10.72 -25.26
C ASN A 1248 -26.63 -9.73 -24.12
N GLY A 1249 -25.36 -9.35 -23.95
CA GLY A 1249 -24.87 -8.49 -22.87
C GLY A 1249 -25.88 -7.41 -22.45
N THR A 1250 -26.10 -7.26 -21.14
CA THR A 1250 -27.26 -6.53 -20.64
C THR A 1250 -27.05 -5.03 -20.51
N GLY A 1251 -25.80 -4.55 -20.53
CA GLY A 1251 -25.45 -3.14 -20.63
C GLY A 1251 -24.71 -2.85 -21.95
N GLN A 1252 -25.16 -1.84 -22.69
CA GLN A 1252 -24.46 -1.33 -23.86
C GLN A 1252 -23.54 -0.20 -23.45
N ARG A 1253 -22.25 -0.34 -23.72
CA ARG A 1253 -21.26 0.68 -23.39
C ARG A 1253 -21.56 1.95 -24.19
N LEU A 1254 -21.63 3.10 -23.51
CA LEU A 1254 -21.77 4.42 -24.16
C LEU A 1254 -20.43 5.18 -24.21
N THR A 1255 -19.39 4.57 -23.65
CA THR A 1255 -18.02 5.03 -23.75
C THR A 1255 -17.39 4.28 -24.93
N TRP A 1256 -16.69 4.95 -25.84
CA TRP A 1256 -16.31 4.33 -27.13
C TRP A 1256 -15.54 3.00 -26.97
N THR A 1257 -15.68 2.18 -28.01
CA THR A 1257 -15.13 0.82 -28.21
C THR A 1257 -15.84 -0.27 -27.40
N GLU A 1258 -17.00 -0.71 -27.92
CA GLU A 1258 -17.35 -2.13 -27.85
C GLU A 1258 -16.56 -2.84 -28.96
N LEU A 1259 -15.48 -3.54 -28.60
CA LEU A 1259 -14.88 -4.52 -29.50
C LEU A 1259 -15.92 -5.64 -29.66
N ARG A 1260 -16.66 -5.64 -30.77
CA ARG A 1260 -17.52 -6.77 -31.15
C ARG A 1260 -16.69 -8.00 -31.49
#